data_AF-A0A966UV94-F1
#
_entry.id   AF-A0A966UV94-F1
#
_cell.length_a   1.000
_cell.length_b   1.000
_cell.length_c   1.000
_cell.angle_alpha   90.00
_cell.angle_beta   90.00
_cell.angle_gamma   90.00
#
_symmetry.space_group_name_H-M   'P 1'
#
loop_
_entity.id
_entity.type
_entity.pdbx_description
1 polymer ?
#
loop_
_entity_poly.entity_id
_entity_poly.type
_entity_poly.pdbx_seq_one_letter_code
_entity_poly.pdbx_strand_id
1 'polypeptide(L)'
;MRSFATGGSTNGQVNAPYGPAVANGQVFIGDCNNHRVAVFTTTGTWVRSFGSYGNRGFQDTHGIAVDATGNIYISSYQDKEIRKFDKNYNFLKRFGTAGTGNGQFNGPLELAVGANNRLYVVDHENHCVQILDLEGNYVGRFGVNGSGDGQFNRPWGIAVSTNRVYVADRDNHRIQIFDLNGNFVKKVGSYGSFGGQFYSPHSLAFLSDGTLAVADYNNNRVQILDADGNYLRNISHYRPERLCASSDGLYFMSWYFNGISFVSANTAEKLKEGGFGGMYGPMAELKNGDMISAGYDRVVRVWRRTFRTETPTTNNAIPLPVVLTSSQRSGQKLLDLDYRVKDDDNATVTTAAVAFNAGQNTLDDLILVKNFAEGTGTNVGTNIATGVTKRLTWDIAKDWGSDFGQLQMEILAKDNRDLLNLDFIQMPAVGGDPLLKISRTPLNDSDFLSVWYWLLANNDPGIKLTYGKVFPTNAATTFTYSGTNGQPGLVGSYYPYTNFTGTPTVVTNPFINIRYWDSGSSPDTPIQWGQISARWTGKLVASTNGTHTLTLNADDSGKLFLNNQTNPVININCSQASFSTNLTAGVAVPITIEFVDYGGARWCQLYWTPPGGSQQMIPPKNLFTGVARTGGSYSYYDPDGTNYLASGTTTTAAGRTYIFDKMGYREATTAEVTRAKAAGTPGTINYWDPKLRVGPDERPWKVNAYNFETGVDGIWVVPK
;
A
#
# COMPACT_ATOMS: atom_id res chain seq x y z
N MET A 1 -6.90 16.17 44.25
CA MET A 1 -5.57 15.53 44.26
C MET A 1 -5.34 14.90 45.63
N ARG A 2 -4.88 13.64 45.70
CA ARG A 2 -4.40 12.98 46.92
C ARG A 2 -3.02 12.39 46.64
N SER A 3 -2.08 12.57 47.57
CA SER A 3 -0.76 11.91 47.58
C SER A 3 -0.82 10.64 48.44
N PHE A 4 -0.18 9.56 48.01
CA PHE A 4 -0.31 8.25 48.68
C PHE A 4 0.98 7.41 48.74
N ALA A 5 2.11 7.94 48.25
CA ALA A 5 3.42 7.32 48.39
C ALA A 5 4.48 8.39 48.67
N THR A 6 5.47 8.06 49.48
CA THR A 6 6.61 8.93 49.81
C THR A 6 7.89 8.46 49.12
N GLY A 7 8.86 9.37 48.98
CA GLY A 7 10.15 9.06 48.38
C GLY A 7 10.96 8.07 49.22
N GLY A 8 11.42 6.97 48.63
CA GLY A 8 12.26 5.98 49.33
C GLY A 8 12.20 4.58 48.72
N SER A 9 12.82 3.60 49.37
CA SER A 9 13.00 2.23 48.86
C SER A 9 12.23 1.15 49.61
N THR A 10 11.54 1.49 50.70
CA THR A 10 10.79 0.53 51.52
C THR A 10 9.37 0.26 50.97
N ASN A 11 8.64 -0.70 51.54
CA ASN A 11 7.27 -1.01 51.08
C ASN A 11 6.36 0.22 51.25
N GLY A 12 5.65 0.58 50.19
CA GLY A 12 4.80 1.78 50.14
C GLY A 12 5.52 3.08 49.74
N GLN A 13 6.84 3.04 49.54
CA GLN A 13 7.63 4.15 49.03
C GLN A 13 8.02 3.93 47.56
N VAL A 14 8.30 5.01 46.84
CA VAL A 14 8.73 4.98 45.42
C VAL A 14 9.90 5.94 45.19
N ASN A 15 10.79 5.60 44.27
CA ASN A 15 11.99 6.38 43.91
C ASN A 15 12.13 6.45 42.38
N ALA A 16 12.13 7.67 41.85
CA ALA A 16 11.94 7.95 40.42
C ALA A 16 10.74 7.20 39.82
N PRO A 17 9.50 7.42 40.34
CA PRO A 17 8.32 6.76 39.84
C PRO A 17 8.04 7.17 38.39
N TYR A 18 7.78 6.19 37.52
CA TYR A 18 7.48 6.40 36.10
C TYR A 18 6.28 5.54 35.67
N GLY A 19 5.44 6.09 34.79
CA GLY A 19 4.36 5.37 34.10
C GLY A 19 3.37 4.64 35.02
N PRO A 20 2.55 5.35 35.82
CA PRO A 20 1.51 4.70 36.61
C PRO A 20 0.43 4.07 35.72
N ALA A 21 0.09 2.81 35.98
CA ALA A 21 -0.95 2.05 35.28
C ALA A 21 -2.01 1.55 36.25
N VAL A 22 -3.27 1.52 35.86
CA VAL A 22 -4.37 0.99 36.70
C VAL A 22 -4.97 -0.23 36.03
N ALA A 23 -5.03 -1.34 36.74
CA ALA A 23 -5.63 -2.59 36.28
C ALA A 23 -6.24 -3.34 37.47
N ASN A 24 -7.40 -3.98 37.28
CA ASN A 24 -8.06 -4.82 38.29
C ASN A 24 -8.21 -4.17 39.68
N GLY A 25 -8.54 -2.86 39.74
CA GLY A 25 -8.69 -2.14 41.00
C GLY A 25 -7.39 -1.84 41.74
N GLN A 26 -6.24 -1.93 41.07
CA GLN A 26 -4.91 -1.68 41.63
C GLN A 26 -4.12 -0.69 40.75
N VAL A 27 -3.22 0.08 41.38
CA VAL A 27 -2.34 1.07 40.77
C VAL A 27 -0.92 0.53 40.77
N PHE A 28 -0.33 0.33 39.60
CA PHE A 28 1.02 -0.15 39.37
C PHE A 28 1.90 1.03 39.02
N ILE A 29 3.06 1.15 39.65
CA ILE A 29 4.00 2.25 39.46
C ILE A 29 5.36 1.65 39.13
N GLY A 30 5.94 2.05 37.99
CA GLY A 30 7.32 1.75 37.67
C GLY A 30 8.22 2.47 38.66
N ASP A 31 8.83 1.73 39.58
CA ASP A 31 9.64 2.28 40.67
C ASP A 31 11.11 2.17 40.25
N CYS A 32 11.50 3.02 39.31
CA CYS A 32 12.66 2.83 38.44
C CYS A 32 13.98 2.74 39.20
N ASN A 33 14.18 3.58 40.20
CA ASN A 33 15.41 3.56 41.01
C ASN A 33 15.38 2.48 42.10
N ASN A 34 14.22 1.90 42.40
CA ASN A 34 14.11 0.72 43.25
C ASN A 34 14.00 -0.58 42.46
N HIS A 35 14.09 -0.50 41.12
CA HIS A 35 14.11 -1.64 40.20
C HIS A 35 12.97 -2.64 40.42
N ARG A 36 11.77 -2.11 40.67
CA ARG A 36 10.57 -2.91 40.91
C ARG A 36 9.36 -2.24 40.28
N VAL A 37 8.27 -2.99 40.20
CA VAL A 37 6.93 -2.43 40.01
C VAL A 37 6.25 -2.44 41.37
N ALA A 38 5.91 -1.25 41.88
CA ALA A 38 5.18 -1.08 43.11
C ALA A 38 3.67 -1.09 42.83
N VAL A 39 2.89 -1.83 43.61
CA VAL A 39 1.45 -1.98 43.43
C VAL A 39 0.71 -1.43 44.66
N PHE A 40 -0.28 -0.59 44.43
CA PHE A 40 -1.14 0.05 45.41
C PHE A 40 -2.61 -0.24 45.10
N THR A 41 -3.53 -0.02 46.04
CA THR A 41 -4.96 0.04 45.76
C THR A 41 -5.30 1.37 45.06
N THR A 42 -6.50 1.48 44.48
CA THR A 42 -6.99 2.77 43.95
C THR A 42 -7.16 3.85 45.03
N THR A 43 -7.20 3.46 46.30
CA THR A 43 -7.22 4.36 47.45
C THR A 43 -5.82 4.73 47.97
N GLY A 44 -4.76 4.16 47.39
CA GLY A 44 -3.36 4.50 47.70
C GLY A 44 -2.69 3.63 48.75
N THR A 45 -3.33 2.55 49.21
CA THR A 45 -2.73 1.60 50.16
C THR A 45 -1.75 0.68 49.44
N TRP A 46 -0.54 0.50 49.95
CA TRP A 46 0.43 -0.44 49.37
C TRP A 46 -0.11 -1.88 49.40
N VAL A 47 0.07 -2.61 48.29
CA VAL A 47 -0.39 -4.00 48.13
C VAL A 47 0.78 -4.95 48.04
N ARG A 48 1.71 -4.72 47.10
CA ARG A 48 2.89 -5.57 46.85
C ARG A 48 3.91 -4.85 45.98
N SER A 49 5.04 -5.49 45.74
CA SER A 49 5.94 -5.14 44.64
C SER A 49 6.55 -6.39 44.04
N PHE A 50 6.93 -6.33 42.77
CA PHE A 50 7.65 -7.41 42.10
C PHE A 50 8.83 -6.85 41.29
N GLY A 51 9.93 -7.60 41.28
CA GLY A 51 11.29 -7.08 41.08
C GLY A 51 11.96 -6.73 42.42
N SER A 52 13.24 -7.08 42.59
CA SER A 52 13.99 -6.78 43.82
C SER A 52 15.49 -6.59 43.59
N TYR A 53 16.09 -5.74 44.44
CA TYR A 53 17.52 -5.49 44.52
C TYR A 53 18.30 -6.74 44.95
N GLY A 54 19.42 -6.99 44.26
CA GLY A 54 20.36 -8.06 44.55
C GLY A 54 21.21 -8.37 43.32
N ASN A 55 22.15 -7.48 42.97
CA ASN A 55 23.16 -7.67 41.92
C ASN A 55 22.64 -8.17 40.55
N ARG A 56 21.47 -7.69 40.12
CA ARG A 56 20.67 -8.18 38.98
C ARG A 56 20.44 -7.10 37.92
N GLY A 57 21.51 -6.48 37.42
CA GLY A 57 21.45 -5.85 36.11
C GLY A 57 21.51 -6.95 35.06
N PHE A 58 20.64 -6.93 34.05
CA PHE A 58 20.96 -7.57 32.79
C PHE A 58 22.00 -6.67 32.11
N GLN A 59 23.27 -7.06 32.12
CA GLN A 59 24.25 -6.41 31.25
C GLN A 59 24.15 -7.11 29.89
N ASP A 60 23.75 -6.35 28.86
CA ASP A 60 23.88 -6.78 27.45
C ASP A 60 23.10 -8.08 27.15
N THR A 61 21.76 -8.02 27.23
CA THR A 61 20.89 -9.15 26.83
C THR A 61 20.75 -9.21 25.32
N HIS A 62 20.98 -10.38 24.73
CA HIS A 62 21.04 -10.53 23.28
C HIS A 62 20.06 -11.54 22.67
N GLY A 63 19.55 -12.49 23.45
CA GLY A 63 18.65 -13.55 22.99
C GLY A 63 17.56 -13.85 24.01
N ILE A 64 16.37 -14.20 23.51
CA ILE A 64 15.24 -14.65 24.30
C ILE A 64 14.52 -15.78 23.57
N ALA A 65 14.21 -16.86 24.28
CA ALA A 65 13.40 -17.96 23.75
C ALA A 65 12.38 -18.41 24.78
N VAL A 66 11.31 -19.03 24.29
CA VAL A 66 10.20 -19.53 25.11
C VAL A 66 9.99 -21.01 24.79
N ASP A 67 9.92 -21.87 25.80
CA ASP A 67 9.63 -23.29 25.61
C ASP A 67 8.12 -23.59 25.51
N ALA A 68 7.80 -24.84 25.16
CA ALA A 68 6.43 -25.32 25.04
C ALA A 68 5.62 -25.29 26.37
N THR A 69 6.23 -25.01 27.52
CA THR A 69 5.53 -24.82 28.80
C THR A 69 5.35 -23.35 29.18
N GLY A 70 6.00 -22.45 28.42
CA GLY A 70 5.99 -21.01 28.65
C GLY A 70 7.13 -20.51 29.52
N ASN A 71 8.15 -21.33 29.83
CA ASN A 71 9.35 -20.81 30.50
C ASN A 71 10.16 -19.97 29.51
N ILE A 72 10.77 -18.91 30.03
CA ILE A 72 11.51 -17.91 29.26
C ILE A 72 13.00 -18.08 29.56
N TYR A 73 13.82 -18.10 28.52
CA TYR A 73 15.27 -18.23 28.58
C TYR A 73 15.89 -16.97 28.00
N ILE A 74 16.81 -16.34 28.72
CA ILE A 74 17.44 -15.08 28.32
C ILE A 74 18.96 -15.25 28.41
N SER A 75 19.68 -14.96 27.32
CA SER A 75 21.14 -14.89 27.32
C SER A 75 21.62 -13.52 27.79
N SER A 76 22.73 -13.52 28.53
CA SER A 76 23.51 -12.31 28.78
C SER A 76 24.89 -12.46 28.17
N TYR A 77 25.20 -11.57 27.23
CA TYR A 77 26.47 -11.57 26.52
C TYR A 77 27.64 -11.20 27.43
N GLN A 78 27.43 -10.30 28.40
CA GLN A 78 28.48 -9.88 29.35
C GLN A 78 28.58 -10.81 30.54
N ASP A 79 27.45 -11.25 31.11
CA ASP A 79 27.45 -12.11 32.30
C ASP A 79 27.83 -13.57 31.95
N LYS A 80 27.92 -13.91 30.65
CA LYS A 80 28.31 -15.24 30.14
C LYS A 80 27.43 -16.38 30.67
N GLU A 81 26.14 -16.10 30.85
CA GLU A 81 25.16 -17.03 31.42
C GLU A 81 23.81 -16.96 30.69
N ILE A 82 23.00 -17.99 30.89
CA ILE A 82 21.58 -18.04 30.51
C ILE A 82 20.74 -18.01 31.78
N ARG A 83 19.67 -17.22 31.78
CA ARG A 83 18.70 -17.12 32.87
C ARG A 83 17.36 -17.70 32.44
N LYS A 84 16.77 -18.55 33.29
CA LYS A 84 15.45 -19.18 33.10
C LYS A 84 14.42 -18.54 34.03
N PHE A 85 13.25 -18.23 33.50
CA PHE A 85 12.09 -17.71 34.20
C PHE A 85 10.87 -18.59 33.92
N ASP A 86 9.90 -18.63 34.83
CA ASP A 86 8.62 -19.27 34.56
C ASP A 86 7.70 -18.36 33.71
N LYS A 87 6.57 -18.91 33.29
CA LYS A 87 5.52 -18.19 32.54
C LYS A 87 4.91 -16.98 33.27
N ASN A 88 5.15 -16.86 34.58
CA ASN A 88 4.71 -15.75 35.42
C ASN A 88 5.85 -14.75 35.68
N TYR A 89 6.95 -14.84 34.93
CA TYR A 89 8.14 -14.00 35.02
C TYR A 89 8.93 -14.15 36.33
N ASN A 90 8.70 -15.22 37.09
CA ASN A 90 9.52 -15.50 38.27
C ASN A 90 10.86 -16.08 37.83
N PHE A 91 11.96 -15.54 38.34
CA PHE A 91 13.28 -16.11 38.13
C PHE A 91 13.34 -17.51 38.73
N LEU A 92 13.73 -18.50 37.93
CA LEU A 92 13.90 -19.88 38.37
C LEU A 92 15.36 -20.16 38.68
N LYS A 93 16.24 -19.98 37.68
CA LYS A 93 17.68 -20.25 37.83
C LYS A 93 18.51 -19.61 36.74
N ARG A 94 19.83 -19.66 36.93
CA ARG A 94 20.84 -19.35 35.91
C ARG A 94 21.73 -20.57 35.68
N PHE A 95 22.29 -20.67 34.50
CA PHE A 95 23.26 -21.70 34.15
C PHE A 95 24.22 -21.19 33.07
N GLY A 96 25.40 -21.79 33.03
CA GLY A 96 26.54 -21.27 32.28
C GLY A 96 27.50 -20.46 33.15
N THR A 97 28.78 -20.49 32.77
CA THR A 97 29.86 -19.67 33.34
C THR A 97 30.79 -19.22 32.22
N ALA A 98 31.61 -18.19 32.46
CA ALA A 98 32.58 -17.73 31.48
C ALA A 98 33.59 -18.85 31.11
N GLY A 99 33.81 -19.08 29.82
CA GLY A 99 34.81 -20.03 29.34
C GLY A 99 34.56 -20.55 27.92
N THR A 100 35.32 -21.56 27.52
CA THR A 100 35.29 -22.17 26.17
C THR A 100 34.89 -23.66 26.19
N GLY A 101 34.70 -24.22 27.39
CA GLY A 101 34.36 -25.62 27.63
C GLY A 101 32.86 -25.91 27.54
N ASN A 102 32.51 -27.18 27.77
CA ASN A 102 31.14 -27.67 27.71
C ASN A 102 30.27 -26.99 28.78
N GLY A 103 29.19 -26.31 28.33
CA GLY A 103 28.30 -25.56 29.22
C GLY A 103 28.89 -24.23 29.73
N GLN A 104 30.07 -23.83 29.25
CA GLN A 104 30.66 -22.50 29.51
C GLN A 104 30.51 -21.62 28.29
N PHE A 105 30.30 -20.32 28.46
CA PHE A 105 30.04 -19.39 27.36
C PHE A 105 31.08 -18.28 27.25
N ASN A 106 31.31 -17.83 26.02
CA ASN A 106 32.05 -16.62 25.70
C ASN A 106 31.24 -15.78 24.71
N GLY A 107 30.31 -14.99 25.24
CA GLY A 107 29.39 -14.19 24.44
C GLY A 107 28.21 -15.00 23.92
N PRO A 108 27.38 -15.59 24.81
CA PRO A 108 26.15 -16.22 24.37
C PRO A 108 25.22 -15.15 23.79
N LEU A 109 24.84 -15.30 22.52
CA LEU A 109 24.15 -14.27 21.74
C LEU A 109 22.66 -14.60 21.57
N GLU A 110 22.25 -15.22 20.46
CA GLU A 110 20.88 -15.72 20.29
C GLU A 110 20.73 -17.17 20.78
N LEU A 111 19.49 -17.54 21.11
CA LEU A 111 19.14 -18.89 21.55
C LEU A 111 17.75 -19.27 21.04
N ALA A 112 17.54 -20.56 20.79
CA ALA A 112 16.26 -21.09 20.31
C ALA A 112 15.95 -22.44 20.98
N VAL A 113 14.67 -22.73 21.18
CA VAL A 113 14.18 -24.02 21.69
C VAL A 113 13.70 -24.86 20.51
N GLY A 114 14.27 -26.05 20.34
CA GLY A 114 13.82 -26.99 19.32
C GLY A 114 12.68 -27.89 19.78
N ALA A 115 11.97 -28.49 18.81
CA ALA A 115 10.87 -29.44 19.07
C ALA A 115 11.31 -30.69 19.86
N ASN A 116 12.62 -30.97 19.91
CA ASN A 116 13.21 -32.04 20.72
C ASN A 116 13.46 -31.64 22.19
N ASN A 117 12.87 -30.54 22.66
CA ASN A 117 13.08 -29.99 24.02
C ASN A 117 14.56 -29.75 24.34
N ARG A 118 15.32 -29.27 23.35
CA ARG A 118 16.70 -28.81 23.51
C ARG A 118 16.79 -27.32 23.32
N LEU A 119 17.68 -26.70 24.07
CA LEU A 119 18.04 -25.30 23.96
C LEU A 119 19.34 -25.18 23.16
N TYR A 120 19.30 -24.50 22.03
CA TYR A 120 20.45 -24.22 21.19
C TYR A 120 20.90 -22.79 21.45
N VAL A 121 22.16 -22.59 21.82
CA VAL A 121 22.72 -21.30 22.20
C VAL A 121 23.88 -20.98 21.27
N VAL A 122 23.79 -19.87 20.55
CA VAL A 122 24.90 -19.36 19.75
C VAL A 122 25.92 -18.74 20.69
N ASP A 123 27.14 -19.26 20.67
CA ASP A 123 28.25 -18.78 21.48
C ASP A 123 29.22 -18.01 20.56
N HIS A 124 28.97 -16.70 20.45
CA HIS A 124 29.48 -15.85 19.37
C HIS A 124 31.00 -15.79 19.34
N GLU A 125 31.67 -15.54 20.48
CA GLU A 125 33.14 -15.47 20.53
C GLU A 125 33.80 -16.85 20.60
N ASN A 126 33.04 -17.91 20.88
CA ASN A 126 33.53 -19.29 20.79
C ASN A 126 33.29 -19.93 19.43
N HIS A 127 32.66 -19.22 18.49
CA HIS A 127 32.42 -19.66 17.11
C HIS A 127 31.66 -20.99 17.03
N CYS A 128 30.71 -21.22 17.94
CA CYS A 128 29.99 -22.48 18.03
C CYS A 128 28.54 -22.29 18.45
N VAL A 129 27.78 -23.39 18.37
CA VAL A 129 26.46 -23.52 18.98
C VAL A 129 26.53 -24.60 20.04
N GLN A 130 26.08 -24.30 21.26
CA GLN A 130 25.94 -25.28 22.34
C GLN A 130 24.50 -25.76 22.44
N ILE A 131 24.35 -27.06 22.65
CA ILE A 131 23.08 -27.74 22.84
C ILE A 131 22.97 -28.09 24.33
N LEU A 132 21.93 -27.58 24.97
CA LEU A 132 21.58 -27.85 26.36
C LEU A 132 20.21 -28.54 26.43
N ASP A 133 19.92 -29.21 27.53
CA ASP A 133 18.53 -29.48 27.89
C ASP A 133 17.84 -28.22 28.45
N LEU A 134 16.52 -28.26 28.61
CA LEU A 134 15.75 -27.15 29.18
C LEU A 134 16.09 -26.86 30.65
N GLU A 135 16.89 -27.72 31.28
CA GLU A 135 17.42 -27.53 32.61
C GLU A 135 18.85 -27.01 32.65
N GLY A 136 19.42 -26.67 31.49
CA GLY A 136 20.73 -26.07 31.37
C GLY A 136 21.88 -27.08 31.46
N ASN A 137 21.61 -28.38 31.46
CA ASN A 137 22.66 -29.39 31.39
C ASN A 137 23.19 -29.48 29.96
N TYR A 138 24.51 -29.62 29.82
CA TYR A 138 25.17 -29.76 28.54
C TYR A 138 24.81 -31.08 27.85
N VAL A 139 24.57 -31.01 26.54
CA VAL A 139 24.20 -32.15 25.69
C VAL A 139 25.21 -32.34 24.57
N GLY A 140 25.61 -31.25 23.92
CA GLY A 140 26.51 -31.29 22.78
C GLY A 140 26.92 -29.91 22.31
N ARG A 141 27.83 -29.84 21.35
CA ARG A 141 28.24 -28.62 20.65
C ARG A 141 28.60 -28.94 19.22
N PHE A 142 28.43 -27.97 18.34
CA PHE A 142 28.95 -28.02 16.98
C PHE A 142 29.46 -26.65 16.56
N GLY A 143 30.39 -26.61 15.61
CA GLY A 143 31.07 -25.38 15.23
C GLY A 143 32.42 -25.17 15.92
N VAL A 144 33.35 -24.65 15.13
CA VAL A 144 34.66 -24.12 15.52
C VAL A 144 34.97 -22.91 14.64
N ASN A 145 35.95 -22.08 15.04
CA ASN A 145 36.38 -20.96 14.22
C ASN A 145 36.84 -21.43 12.82
N GLY A 146 36.32 -20.79 11.77
CA GLY A 146 36.75 -21.05 10.39
C GLY A 146 35.68 -20.69 9.35
N SER A 147 35.95 -21.06 8.09
CA SER A 147 35.08 -20.79 6.93
C SER A 147 34.65 -22.05 6.18
N GLY A 148 35.12 -23.23 6.60
CA GLY A 148 34.69 -24.53 6.08
C GLY A 148 33.25 -24.89 6.46
N ASP A 149 32.77 -26.00 5.92
CA ASP A 149 31.43 -26.51 6.24
C ASP A 149 31.39 -26.97 7.70
N GLY A 150 30.36 -26.53 8.44
CA GLY A 150 30.25 -26.77 9.88
C GLY A 150 31.21 -25.94 10.76
N GLN A 151 31.99 -25.02 10.18
CA GLN A 151 32.79 -24.03 10.89
C GLN A 151 32.11 -22.66 10.84
N PHE A 152 32.31 -21.82 11.86
CA PHE A 152 31.69 -20.50 11.95
C PHE A 152 32.71 -19.38 12.14
N ASN A 153 32.36 -18.20 11.65
CA ASN A 153 33.03 -16.95 11.99
C ASN A 153 32.01 -15.99 12.60
N ARG A 154 32.07 -15.86 13.95
CA ARG A 154 31.17 -15.02 14.75
C ARG A 154 29.69 -15.25 14.40
N PRO A 155 29.17 -16.47 14.62
CA PRO A 155 27.77 -16.77 14.34
C PRO A 155 26.87 -15.88 15.19
N TRP A 156 25.73 -15.47 14.63
CA TRP A 156 24.86 -14.47 15.27
C TRP A 156 23.48 -15.04 15.59
N GLY A 157 22.61 -15.16 14.60
CA GLY A 157 21.24 -15.61 14.79
C GLY A 157 21.04 -17.10 14.61
N ILE A 158 19.99 -17.62 15.25
CA ILE A 158 19.62 -19.03 15.20
C ILE A 158 18.11 -19.21 15.09
N ALA A 159 17.67 -20.09 14.18
CA ALA A 159 16.29 -20.54 14.07
C ALA A 159 16.25 -22.07 14.01
N VAL A 160 15.22 -22.68 14.61
CA VAL A 160 15.08 -24.13 14.66
C VAL A 160 13.73 -24.51 14.08
N SER A 161 13.73 -25.34 13.04
CA SER A 161 12.51 -25.96 12.50
C SER A 161 12.21 -27.27 13.25
N THR A 162 11.21 -28.02 12.81
CA THR A 162 10.89 -29.34 13.38
C THR A 162 12.04 -30.33 13.32
N ASN A 163 12.97 -30.19 12.36
CA ASN A 163 14.04 -31.18 12.12
C ASN A 163 15.41 -30.58 11.77
N ARG A 164 15.56 -29.25 11.70
CA ARG A 164 16.81 -28.58 11.29
C ARG A 164 17.11 -27.37 12.17
N VAL A 165 18.39 -27.03 12.26
CA VAL A 165 18.91 -25.82 12.91
C VAL A 165 19.57 -24.93 11.86
N TYR A 166 19.18 -23.65 11.80
CA TYR A 166 19.67 -22.66 10.86
C TYR A 166 20.47 -21.63 11.64
N VAL A 167 21.70 -21.36 11.23
CA VAL A 167 22.62 -20.46 11.93
C VAL A 167 23.14 -19.42 10.95
N ALA A 168 23.01 -18.14 11.32
CA ALA A 168 23.58 -17.04 10.57
C ALA A 168 25.08 -16.93 10.89
N ASP A 169 25.89 -17.28 9.91
CA ASP A 169 27.35 -17.24 9.99
C ASP A 169 27.83 -15.85 9.53
N ARG A 170 27.66 -14.87 10.42
CA ARG A 170 27.66 -13.42 10.13
C ARG A 170 28.89 -12.97 9.34
N ASP A 171 30.09 -13.31 9.82
CA ASP A 171 31.34 -12.84 9.20
C ASP A 171 31.80 -13.72 8.03
N ASN A 172 31.15 -14.85 7.78
CA ASN A 172 31.27 -15.62 6.53
C ASN A 172 30.15 -15.31 5.53
N HIS A 173 29.21 -14.42 5.87
CA HIS A 173 28.16 -13.90 4.99
C HIS A 173 27.25 -14.98 4.38
N ARG A 174 26.86 -15.97 5.20
CA ARG A 174 26.06 -17.13 4.77
C ARG A 174 25.16 -17.62 5.90
N ILE A 175 24.20 -18.47 5.55
CA ILE A 175 23.42 -19.27 6.51
C ILE A 175 23.88 -20.74 6.41
N GLN A 176 24.08 -21.40 7.54
CA GLN A 176 24.38 -22.84 7.59
C GLN A 176 23.23 -23.60 8.24
N ILE A 177 22.93 -24.77 7.68
CA ILE A 177 21.80 -25.62 8.05
C ILE A 177 22.35 -26.95 8.58
N PHE A 178 21.87 -27.36 9.74
CA PHE A 178 22.27 -28.55 10.47
C PHE A 178 21.06 -29.41 10.79
N ASP A 179 21.27 -30.69 11.12
CA ASP A 179 20.25 -31.47 11.82
C ASP A 179 20.17 -31.09 13.32
N LEU A 180 19.21 -31.65 14.04
CA LEU A 180 19.01 -31.37 15.47
C LEU A 180 20.16 -31.88 16.38
N ASN A 181 21.07 -32.71 15.86
CA ASN A 181 22.25 -33.17 16.58
C ASN A 181 23.49 -32.32 16.29
N GLY A 182 23.38 -31.33 15.39
CA GLY A 182 24.48 -30.44 15.00
C GLY A 182 25.33 -30.95 13.83
N ASN A 183 24.88 -31.98 13.10
CA ASN A 183 25.58 -32.41 11.88
C ASN A 183 25.28 -31.46 10.73
N PHE A 184 26.32 -31.03 10.00
CA PHE A 184 26.18 -30.15 8.85
C PHE A 184 25.35 -30.81 7.74
N VAL A 185 24.39 -30.06 7.18
CA VAL A 185 23.53 -30.49 6.08
C VAL A 185 23.87 -29.73 4.80
N LYS A 186 23.78 -28.40 4.85
CA LYS A 186 24.10 -27.52 3.72
C LYS A 186 24.36 -26.09 4.17
N LYS A 187 24.86 -25.26 3.25
CA LYS A 187 24.96 -23.81 3.40
C LYS A 187 24.28 -23.09 2.25
N VAL A 188 23.77 -21.90 2.51
CA VAL A 188 23.16 -21.04 1.50
C VAL A 188 23.69 -19.62 1.60
N GLY A 189 23.83 -18.98 0.44
CA GLY A 189 24.33 -17.62 0.29
C GLY A 189 25.84 -17.45 0.32
N SER A 190 26.25 -16.26 -0.06
CA SER A 190 27.62 -15.77 -0.17
C SER A 190 27.65 -14.27 0.05
N TYR A 191 28.84 -13.69 0.22
CA TYR A 191 28.99 -12.23 0.23
C TYR A 191 28.39 -11.57 -1.03
N GLY A 192 27.62 -10.51 -0.85
CA GLY A 192 27.11 -9.66 -1.93
C GLY A 192 25.74 -9.06 -1.62
N SER A 193 25.11 -8.47 -2.64
CA SER A 193 23.85 -7.73 -2.53
C SER A 193 22.73 -8.24 -3.45
N PHE A 194 22.99 -9.27 -4.27
CA PHE A 194 21.94 -9.90 -5.09
C PHE A 194 21.02 -10.80 -4.24
N GLY A 195 19.87 -11.21 -4.80
CA GLY A 195 18.97 -12.16 -4.13
C GLY A 195 19.70 -13.45 -3.78
N GLY A 196 19.55 -13.91 -2.53
CA GLY A 196 20.25 -15.08 -2.00
C GLY A 196 21.70 -14.84 -1.56
N GLN A 197 22.27 -13.64 -1.78
CA GLN A 197 23.56 -13.22 -1.21
C GLN A 197 23.34 -12.38 0.06
N PHE A 198 24.29 -12.40 0.99
CA PHE A 198 24.18 -11.68 2.26
C PHE A 198 25.38 -10.77 2.50
N TYR A 199 25.18 -9.72 3.29
CA TYR A 199 26.24 -8.94 3.89
C TYR A 199 25.97 -8.79 5.39
N SER A 200 26.66 -9.63 6.16
CA SER A 200 26.49 -9.78 7.61
C SER A 200 25.05 -10.15 8.00
N PRO A 201 24.58 -11.38 7.69
CA PRO A 201 23.28 -11.83 8.16
C PRO A 201 23.28 -11.90 9.68
N HIS A 202 22.21 -11.39 10.31
CA HIS A 202 22.06 -11.34 11.77
C HIS A 202 21.01 -12.35 12.23
N SER A 203 19.77 -11.92 12.45
CA SER A 203 18.71 -12.75 13.01
C SER A 203 17.96 -13.55 11.95
N LEU A 204 17.41 -14.69 12.38
CA LEU A 204 16.68 -15.65 11.57
C LEU A 204 15.35 -15.96 12.27
N ALA A 205 14.24 -15.98 11.53
CA ALA A 205 12.95 -16.38 12.08
C ALA A 205 12.09 -17.11 11.04
N PHE A 206 11.50 -18.24 11.45
CA PHE A 206 10.50 -18.93 10.63
C PHE A 206 9.17 -18.22 10.72
N LEU A 207 8.61 -17.84 9.58
CA LEU A 207 7.27 -17.28 9.46
C LEU A 207 6.22 -18.40 9.54
N SER A 208 4.96 -18.02 9.78
CA SER A 208 3.85 -18.98 9.94
C SER A 208 3.56 -19.80 8.69
N ASP A 209 3.94 -19.30 7.50
CA ASP A 209 3.86 -20.00 6.22
C ASP A 209 5.01 -21.00 5.98
N GLY A 210 5.95 -21.10 6.92
CA GLY A 210 7.11 -22.00 6.85
C GLY A 210 8.33 -21.41 6.11
N THR A 211 8.25 -20.19 5.60
CA THR A 211 9.41 -19.49 5.03
C THR A 211 10.34 -18.95 6.10
N LEU A 212 11.62 -18.72 5.74
CA LEU A 212 12.65 -18.22 6.63
C LEU A 212 12.95 -16.74 6.32
N ALA A 213 12.69 -15.86 7.28
CA ALA A 213 13.11 -14.47 7.22
C ALA A 213 14.54 -14.33 7.75
N VAL A 214 15.39 -13.63 6.99
CA VAL A 214 16.81 -13.40 7.29
C VAL A 214 17.10 -11.90 7.30
N ALA A 215 17.57 -11.39 8.43
CA ALA A 215 18.00 -10.00 8.55
C ALA A 215 19.37 -9.83 7.87
N ASP A 216 19.39 -9.19 6.70
CA ASP A 216 20.59 -8.91 5.91
C ASP A 216 21.11 -7.51 6.26
N TYR A 217 21.75 -7.43 7.43
CA TYR A 217 21.95 -6.20 8.19
C TYR A 217 22.63 -5.08 7.38
N ASN A 218 23.76 -5.34 6.72
CA ASN A 218 24.50 -4.29 6.00
C ASN A 218 23.91 -3.97 4.62
N ASN A 219 23.05 -4.85 4.08
CA ASN A 219 22.33 -4.61 2.83
C ASN A 219 21.00 -3.87 3.03
N ASN A 220 20.64 -3.50 4.27
CA ASN A 220 19.40 -2.79 4.57
C ASN A 220 18.15 -3.49 4.01
N ARG A 221 18.06 -4.80 4.24
CA ARG A 221 16.89 -5.59 3.84
C ARG A 221 16.69 -6.82 4.71
N VAL A 222 15.47 -7.33 4.71
CA VAL A 222 15.16 -8.70 5.12
C VAL A 222 14.98 -9.54 3.85
N GLN A 223 15.59 -10.71 3.80
CA GLN A 223 15.34 -11.68 2.73
C GLN A 223 14.42 -12.79 3.22
N ILE A 224 13.44 -13.14 2.40
CA ILE A 224 12.57 -14.29 2.63
C ILE A 224 13.07 -15.44 1.77
N LEU A 225 13.36 -16.57 2.42
CA LEU A 225 13.81 -17.80 1.80
C LEU A 225 12.76 -18.90 2.01
N ASP A 226 12.72 -19.90 1.15
CA ASP A 226 11.99 -21.14 1.49
C ASP A 226 12.74 -21.94 2.57
N ALA A 227 12.13 -23.02 3.06
CA ALA A 227 12.75 -23.92 4.05
C ALA A 227 14.03 -24.60 3.53
N ASP A 228 14.25 -24.64 2.21
CA ASP A 228 15.47 -25.12 1.60
C ASP A 228 16.56 -24.04 1.45
N GLY A 229 16.26 -22.80 1.83
CA GLY A 229 17.18 -21.67 1.76
C GLY A 229 17.26 -21.03 0.38
N ASN A 230 16.34 -21.34 -0.54
CA ASN A 230 16.25 -20.66 -1.83
C ASN A 230 15.63 -19.27 -1.65
N TYR A 231 16.18 -18.28 -2.34
CA TYR A 231 15.67 -16.91 -2.31
C TYR A 231 14.28 -16.80 -2.93
N LEU A 232 13.34 -16.16 -2.21
CA LEU A 232 12.01 -15.86 -2.71
C LEU A 232 11.85 -14.38 -3.01
N ARG A 233 12.13 -13.50 -2.04
CA ARG A 233 11.95 -12.04 -2.18
C ARG A 233 12.71 -11.25 -1.11
N ASN A 234 12.78 -9.93 -1.29
CA ASN A 234 13.34 -9.00 -0.30
C ASN A 234 12.24 -8.10 0.29
N ILE A 235 12.57 -7.49 1.43
CA ILE A 235 11.77 -6.50 2.12
C ILE A 235 12.74 -5.39 2.53
N SER A 236 12.59 -4.21 1.94
CA SER A 236 13.48 -3.06 2.22
C SER A 236 13.33 -2.62 3.68
N HIS A 237 14.45 -2.59 4.41
CA HIS A 237 14.43 -2.16 5.81
C HIS A 237 15.81 -1.70 6.27
N TYR A 238 15.91 -0.54 6.91
CA TYR A 238 17.20 -0.03 7.35
C TYR A 238 17.80 -0.88 8.48
N ARG A 239 19.02 -1.41 8.27
CA ARG A 239 19.85 -2.16 9.23
C ARG A 239 19.06 -3.09 10.18
N PRO A 240 18.37 -4.11 9.64
CA PRO A 240 17.56 -5.02 10.44
C PRO A 240 18.46 -5.90 11.30
N GLU A 241 18.23 -5.93 12.61
CA GLU A 241 19.14 -6.62 13.54
C GLU A 241 18.51 -7.87 14.16
N ARG A 242 17.29 -7.77 14.70
CA ARG A 242 16.56 -8.87 15.34
C ARG A 242 15.25 -9.12 14.61
N LEU A 243 14.91 -10.38 14.40
CA LEU A 243 13.63 -10.81 13.88
C LEU A 243 12.92 -11.65 14.94
N CYS A 244 11.61 -11.44 15.09
CA CYS A 244 10.77 -12.39 15.79
C CYS A 244 9.56 -12.67 14.90
N ALA A 245 9.31 -13.91 14.57
CA ALA A 245 8.05 -14.27 13.92
C ALA A 245 6.95 -14.39 14.96
N SER A 246 5.73 -14.17 14.51
CA SER A 246 4.50 -14.34 15.26
C SER A 246 3.71 -15.50 14.69
N SER A 247 3.06 -16.25 15.56
CA SER A 247 2.16 -17.35 15.20
C SER A 247 1.00 -16.97 14.28
N ASP A 248 0.66 -15.68 14.19
CA ASP A 248 -0.40 -15.10 13.34
C ASP A 248 0.09 -14.60 11.96
N GLY A 249 1.35 -14.83 11.60
CA GLY A 249 1.88 -14.37 10.31
C GLY A 249 2.34 -12.92 10.29
N LEU A 250 2.72 -12.37 11.44
CA LEU A 250 3.54 -11.16 11.54
C LEU A 250 5.01 -11.52 11.76
N TYR A 251 5.91 -10.61 11.41
CA TYR A 251 7.24 -10.61 11.98
C TYR A 251 7.66 -9.22 12.44
N PHE A 252 8.36 -9.20 13.57
CA PHE A 252 8.82 -8.01 14.27
C PHE A 252 10.28 -7.80 13.99
N MET A 253 10.69 -6.55 13.85
CA MET A 253 12.06 -6.22 13.53
C MET A 253 12.55 -5.00 14.31
N SER A 254 13.70 -5.12 14.96
CA SER A 254 14.38 -3.97 15.58
C SER A 254 15.46 -3.41 14.66
N TRP A 255 15.65 -2.09 14.69
CA TRP A 255 16.73 -1.41 13.96
C TRP A 255 17.66 -0.59 14.88
N TYR A 256 18.74 -0.10 14.28
CA TYR A 256 19.70 0.77 14.95
C TYR A 256 19.08 2.17 15.19
N PHE A 257 18.81 2.51 16.44
CA PHE A 257 18.30 3.79 17.02
C PHE A 257 16.77 3.89 17.20
N ASN A 258 16.16 2.96 17.95
CA ASN A 258 14.93 3.18 18.76
C ASN A 258 13.57 2.78 18.15
N GLY A 259 13.48 1.75 17.28
CA GLY A 259 12.20 1.33 16.68
C GLY A 259 12.02 -0.17 16.56
N ILE A 260 10.77 -0.61 16.73
CA ILE A 260 10.22 -1.91 16.32
C ILE A 260 9.30 -1.66 15.12
N SER A 261 9.55 -2.39 14.04
CA SER A 261 8.66 -2.50 12.89
C SER A 261 7.84 -3.78 12.98
N PHE A 262 6.55 -3.67 12.70
CA PHE A 262 5.62 -4.77 12.54
C PHE A 262 5.41 -4.94 11.04
N VAL A 263 5.68 -6.12 10.53
CA VAL A 263 5.60 -6.41 9.10
C VAL A 263 4.71 -7.63 8.90
N SER A 264 3.83 -7.55 7.90
CA SER A 264 3.07 -8.69 7.42
C SER A 264 4.02 -9.71 6.80
N ALA A 265 4.04 -10.93 7.32
CA ALA A 265 4.81 -12.02 6.72
C ALA A 265 4.32 -12.32 5.30
N ASN A 266 3.01 -12.15 5.06
CA ASN A 266 2.37 -12.47 3.78
C ASN A 266 2.67 -11.43 2.69
N THR A 267 2.45 -10.14 2.99
CA THR A 267 2.53 -9.06 2.01
C THR A 267 3.86 -8.32 2.01
N ALA A 268 4.75 -8.58 2.98
CA ALA A 268 5.95 -7.78 3.23
C ALA A 268 5.67 -6.34 3.68
N GLU A 269 4.41 -5.97 3.82
CA GLU A 269 4.05 -4.60 4.13
C GLU A 269 4.32 -4.30 5.57
N LYS A 270 4.96 -3.16 5.79
CA LYS A 270 5.22 -2.66 7.11
C LYS A 270 3.94 -2.09 7.71
N LEU A 271 3.23 -2.92 8.45
CA LEU A 271 1.96 -2.61 9.09
C LEU A 271 2.08 -1.51 10.16
N LYS A 272 3.18 -1.49 10.92
CA LYS A 272 3.37 -0.52 12.01
C LYS A 272 4.84 -0.27 12.29
N GLU A 273 5.14 0.91 12.81
CA GLU A 273 6.45 1.27 13.35
C GLU A 273 6.26 2.04 14.65
N GLY A 274 7.11 1.76 15.63
CA GLY A 274 7.17 2.52 16.87
C GLY A 274 8.26 2.03 17.80
N GLY A 275 8.72 2.90 18.70
CA GLY A 275 9.69 2.51 19.72
C GLY A 275 9.99 3.64 20.69
N PHE A 276 10.60 3.27 21.79
CA PHE A 276 11.12 4.16 22.82
C PHE A 276 12.64 4.22 22.67
N GLY A 277 13.25 5.36 23.03
CA GLY A 277 14.70 5.48 23.12
C GLY A 277 15.32 4.33 23.92
N GLY A 278 16.34 3.63 23.37
CA GLY A 278 17.06 2.55 24.06
C GLY A 278 16.58 1.11 23.76
N MET A 279 15.65 0.92 22.81
CA MET A 279 15.06 -0.39 22.47
C MET A 279 15.88 -1.23 21.47
N TYR A 280 17.07 -1.64 21.87
CA TYR A 280 18.02 -2.39 21.04
C TYR A 280 18.17 -3.88 21.38
N GLY A 281 17.15 -4.55 21.93
CA GLY A 281 17.37 -5.91 22.46
C GLY A 281 16.36 -6.97 22.04
N PRO A 282 16.57 -8.21 22.52
CA PRO A 282 15.94 -9.41 21.98
C PRO A 282 14.44 -9.40 22.16
N MET A 283 13.74 -10.07 21.23
CA MET A 283 12.28 -10.20 21.23
C MET A 283 11.85 -11.66 21.10
N ALA A 284 10.77 -12.05 21.77
CA ALA A 284 10.09 -13.33 21.56
C ALA A 284 8.58 -13.17 21.68
N GLU A 285 7.85 -14.06 21.03
CA GLU A 285 6.42 -14.25 21.26
C GLU A 285 6.22 -15.14 22.52
N LEU A 286 5.33 -14.69 23.39
CA LEU A 286 4.80 -15.46 24.51
C LEU A 286 3.63 -16.31 24.02
N LYS A 287 3.34 -17.43 24.70
CA LYS A 287 2.26 -18.35 24.33
C LYS A 287 0.87 -17.71 24.18
N ASN A 288 0.62 -16.61 24.87
CA ASN A 288 -0.65 -15.88 24.81
C ASN A 288 -0.70 -14.89 23.62
N GLY A 289 0.29 -14.92 22.72
CA GLY A 289 0.46 -13.98 21.64
C GLY A 289 1.08 -12.64 22.07
N ASP A 290 1.31 -12.37 23.34
CA ASP A 290 2.00 -11.12 23.70
C ASP A 290 3.47 -11.19 23.26
N MET A 291 4.09 -10.04 22.93
CA MET A 291 5.53 -10.01 22.67
C MET A 291 6.26 -9.62 23.94
N ILE A 292 7.46 -10.17 24.14
CA ILE A 292 8.37 -9.75 25.20
C ILE A 292 9.64 -9.20 24.55
N SER A 293 10.16 -8.09 25.07
CA SER A 293 11.46 -7.56 24.66
C SER A 293 12.31 -7.18 25.87
N ALA A 294 13.62 -7.37 25.81
CA ALA A 294 14.55 -6.82 26.81
C ALA A 294 15.39 -5.70 26.16
N GLY A 295 15.46 -4.52 26.77
CA GLY A 295 16.25 -3.38 26.25
C GLY A 295 17.59 -3.18 26.96
N TYR A 296 18.51 -2.46 26.30
CA TYR A 296 19.80 -2.03 26.89
C TYR A 296 19.65 -1.04 28.02
N ASP A 297 18.50 -0.39 28.10
CA ASP A 297 18.05 0.39 29.25
C ASP A 297 17.72 -0.48 30.48
N ARG A 298 17.99 -1.79 30.39
CA ARG A 298 17.83 -2.79 31.46
C ARG A 298 16.38 -3.03 31.85
N VAL A 299 15.45 -2.73 30.95
CA VAL A 299 14.01 -2.92 31.16
C VAL A 299 13.49 -4.04 30.26
N VAL A 300 12.83 -5.02 30.87
CA VAL A 300 12.02 -6.03 30.17
C VAL A 300 10.61 -5.47 29.99
N ARG A 301 10.11 -5.50 28.77
CA ARG A 301 8.79 -5.02 28.38
C ARG A 301 7.97 -6.17 27.85
N VAL A 302 6.70 -6.21 28.23
CA VAL A 302 5.70 -7.09 27.61
C VAL A 302 4.78 -6.20 26.78
N TRP A 303 4.84 -6.38 25.47
CA TRP A 303 3.96 -5.80 24.48
C TRP A 303 2.73 -6.65 24.43
N ARG A 304 1.70 -6.21 25.14
CA ARG A 304 0.41 -6.83 24.96
C ARG A 304 -0.08 -6.54 23.56
N ARG A 305 -0.47 -7.58 22.83
CA ARG A 305 -1.19 -7.36 21.59
C ARG A 305 -2.54 -6.77 21.99
N THR A 306 -2.70 -5.47 21.80
CA THR A 306 -4.03 -4.86 21.75
C THR A 306 -4.64 -5.18 20.40
N PHE A 307 -4.89 -6.46 20.15
CA PHE A 307 -5.84 -6.83 19.12
C PHE A 307 -7.15 -6.15 19.46
N ARG A 308 -7.59 -5.23 18.60
CA ARG A 308 -9.00 -5.25 18.24
C ARG A 308 -9.22 -6.63 17.66
N THR A 309 -10.20 -7.34 18.17
CA THR A 309 -10.70 -8.60 17.65
C THR A 309 -10.39 -8.82 16.16
N GLU A 310 -9.32 -9.54 15.85
CA GLU A 310 -9.51 -10.68 14.97
C GLU A 310 -9.92 -11.81 15.89
N THR A 311 -11.22 -12.05 15.92
CA THR A 311 -11.76 -13.28 16.44
C THR A 311 -11.12 -14.42 15.64
N PRO A 312 -10.58 -15.48 16.26
CA PRO A 312 -10.26 -16.70 15.54
C PRO A 312 -11.57 -17.38 15.13
N THR A 313 -12.17 -16.86 14.06
CA THR A 313 -13.13 -17.46 13.13
C THR A 313 -13.17 -16.54 11.91
N THR A 314 -12.70 -17.03 10.77
CA THR A 314 -12.87 -16.52 9.40
C THR A 314 -14.30 -16.03 9.15
N ASN A 315 -14.57 -14.73 9.26
CA ASN A 315 -15.91 -14.20 8.98
C ASN A 315 -15.94 -12.78 8.39
N ASN A 316 -14.80 -12.24 7.92
CA ASN A 316 -14.84 -11.06 7.02
C ASN A 316 -13.49 -10.79 6.32
N ALA A 317 -12.86 -11.80 5.71
CA ALA A 317 -11.60 -11.62 4.99
C ALA A 317 -11.85 -10.84 3.68
N ILE A 318 -10.91 -9.98 3.30
CA ILE A 318 -11.00 -9.29 2.01
C ILE A 318 -10.66 -10.28 0.90
N PRO A 319 -11.44 -10.40 -0.19
CA PRO A 319 -11.07 -11.25 -1.30
C PRO A 319 -9.82 -10.68 -1.94
N LEU A 320 -8.81 -11.52 -2.05
CA LEU A 320 -7.51 -11.22 -2.63
C LEU A 320 -7.41 -11.89 -4.00
N PRO A 321 -7.73 -11.17 -5.09
CA PRO A 321 -7.44 -11.64 -6.42
C PRO A 321 -5.92 -11.65 -6.64
N VAL A 322 -5.40 -12.80 -7.10
CA VAL A 322 -3.99 -13.00 -7.42
C VAL A 322 -3.90 -13.42 -8.88
N VAL A 323 -3.17 -12.65 -9.67
CA VAL A 323 -2.76 -13.05 -11.02
C VAL A 323 -1.59 -14.03 -10.89
N LEU A 324 -1.75 -15.22 -11.46
CA LEU A 324 -0.76 -16.30 -11.41
C LEU A 324 0.15 -16.26 -12.64
N THR A 325 -0.43 -16.07 -13.83
CA THR A 325 0.31 -15.95 -15.08
C THR A 325 -0.42 -15.03 -16.05
N SER A 326 0.32 -14.30 -16.87
CA SER A 326 -0.20 -13.59 -18.04
C SER A 326 0.65 -13.94 -19.26
N SER A 327 0.00 -14.20 -20.39
CA SER A 327 0.71 -14.50 -21.65
C SER A 327 -0.11 -14.10 -22.86
N GLN A 328 0.50 -13.38 -23.79
CA GLN A 328 -0.08 -13.13 -25.11
C GLN A 328 0.17 -14.34 -26.02
N ARG A 329 -0.86 -14.80 -26.72
CA ARG A 329 -0.70 -15.87 -27.71
C ARG A 329 0.05 -15.38 -28.94
N SER A 330 1.04 -16.15 -29.38
CA SER A 330 1.86 -15.80 -30.53
C SER A 330 1.01 -15.55 -31.78
N GLY A 331 1.22 -14.40 -32.42
CA GLY A 331 0.50 -14.01 -33.65
C GLY A 331 -0.98 -13.67 -33.46
N GLN A 332 -1.48 -13.61 -32.22
CA GLN A 332 -2.89 -13.34 -31.91
C GLN A 332 -3.02 -12.12 -30.98
N LYS A 333 -4.19 -11.48 -31.03
CA LYS A 333 -4.58 -10.39 -30.12
C LYS A 333 -5.33 -10.93 -28.89
N LEU A 334 -5.03 -12.17 -28.50
CA LEU A 334 -5.59 -12.84 -27.35
C LEU A 334 -4.57 -12.84 -26.20
N LEU A 335 -5.00 -12.35 -25.03
CA LEU A 335 -4.24 -12.40 -23.79
C LEU A 335 -4.85 -13.43 -22.86
N ASP A 336 -4.07 -14.46 -22.52
CA ASP A 336 -4.44 -15.41 -21.48
C ASP A 336 -3.98 -14.89 -20.11
N LEU A 337 -4.89 -14.90 -19.15
CA LEU A 337 -4.66 -14.57 -17.75
C LEU A 337 -5.16 -15.70 -16.87
N ASP A 338 -4.27 -16.30 -16.08
CA ASP A 338 -4.69 -17.17 -14.98
C ASP A 338 -4.73 -16.37 -13.70
N TYR A 339 -5.84 -16.47 -13.00
CA TYR A 339 -6.03 -15.81 -11.73
C TYR A 339 -6.74 -16.72 -10.74
N ARG A 340 -6.61 -16.39 -9.45
CA ARG A 340 -7.34 -17.04 -8.36
C ARG A 340 -7.74 -15.99 -7.35
N VAL A 341 -8.94 -16.07 -6.80
CA VAL A 341 -9.32 -15.25 -5.65
C VAL A 341 -9.14 -16.06 -4.39
N LYS A 342 -8.35 -15.57 -3.44
CA LYS A 342 -8.29 -16.10 -2.07
C LYS A 342 -9.28 -15.32 -1.22
N ASP A 343 -10.19 -16.02 -0.58
CA ASP A 343 -11.13 -15.45 0.37
C ASP A 343 -11.35 -16.53 1.44
N ASP A 344 -11.08 -16.20 2.69
CA ASP A 344 -11.00 -17.21 3.77
C ASP A 344 -12.38 -17.50 4.39
N ASP A 345 -13.41 -16.71 4.08
CA ASP A 345 -14.75 -16.83 4.66
C ASP A 345 -15.90 -16.81 3.64
N ASN A 346 -15.67 -16.38 2.40
CA ASN A 346 -16.63 -16.56 1.32
C ASN A 346 -16.17 -17.63 0.32
N ALA A 347 -16.99 -18.67 0.15
CA ALA A 347 -16.75 -19.71 -0.86
C ALA A 347 -16.88 -19.21 -2.31
N THR A 348 -17.56 -18.07 -2.50
CA THR A 348 -17.77 -17.43 -3.80
C THR A 348 -17.73 -15.92 -3.68
N VAL A 349 -17.21 -15.26 -4.71
CA VAL A 349 -17.14 -13.79 -4.83
C VAL A 349 -17.75 -13.32 -6.15
N THR A 350 -18.01 -12.02 -6.26
CA THR A 350 -18.21 -11.38 -7.56
C THR A 350 -16.86 -10.85 -8.04
N THR A 351 -16.55 -11.04 -9.32
CA THR A 351 -15.30 -10.56 -9.93
C THR A 351 -15.58 -9.73 -11.16
N ALA A 352 -14.66 -8.83 -11.47
CA ALA A 352 -14.63 -8.08 -12.71
C ALA A 352 -13.17 -7.92 -13.17
N ALA A 353 -12.97 -7.53 -14.42
CA ALA A 353 -11.65 -7.28 -14.97
C ALA A 353 -11.57 -5.88 -15.58
N VAL A 354 -10.45 -5.22 -15.39
CA VAL A 354 -10.10 -3.95 -16.02
C VAL A 354 -8.67 -4.01 -16.54
N ALA A 355 -8.34 -3.14 -17.48
CA ALA A 355 -6.97 -2.95 -17.92
C ALA A 355 -6.64 -1.46 -18.05
N PHE A 356 -5.36 -1.13 -18.11
CA PHE A 356 -4.87 0.24 -18.19
C PHE A 356 -3.80 0.37 -19.28
N ASN A 357 -3.89 1.44 -20.06
CA ASN A 357 -2.87 1.82 -21.03
C ASN A 357 -1.65 2.43 -20.32
N ALA A 358 -0.43 2.07 -20.76
CA ALA A 358 0.83 2.66 -20.29
C ALA A 358 1.11 2.59 -18.76
N GLY A 359 0.43 1.69 -18.05
CA GLY A 359 0.68 1.40 -16.62
C GLY A 359 0.31 2.54 -15.66
N GLN A 360 -0.53 3.50 -16.08
CA GLN A 360 -1.08 4.52 -15.20
C GLN A 360 -2.49 4.09 -14.76
N ASN A 361 -2.68 3.90 -13.45
CA ASN A 361 -3.98 3.51 -12.89
C ASN A 361 -4.88 4.75 -12.73
N THR A 362 -5.34 5.33 -13.85
CA THR A 362 -6.27 6.48 -13.86
C THR A 362 -7.51 6.17 -14.68
N LEU A 363 -8.58 6.97 -14.56
CA LEU A 363 -9.75 6.82 -15.43
C LEU A 363 -9.43 7.14 -16.89
N ASP A 364 -8.43 7.99 -17.17
CA ASP A 364 -8.04 8.39 -18.53
C ASP A 364 -7.44 7.22 -19.32
N ASP A 365 -6.78 6.31 -18.62
CA ASP A 365 -6.10 5.14 -19.19
C ASP A 365 -6.93 3.85 -19.08
N LEU A 366 -8.12 3.92 -18.47
CA LEU A 366 -8.96 2.76 -18.16
C LEU A 366 -9.56 2.14 -19.42
N ILE A 367 -9.36 0.83 -19.55
CA ILE A 367 -9.93 -0.05 -20.56
C ILE A 367 -10.87 -1.02 -19.85
N LEU A 368 -12.14 -1.04 -20.26
CA LEU A 368 -13.13 -1.97 -19.73
C LEU A 368 -12.99 -3.31 -20.46
N VAL A 369 -12.59 -4.35 -19.72
CA VAL A 369 -12.41 -5.71 -20.26
C VAL A 369 -13.77 -6.40 -20.31
N LYS A 370 -14.36 -6.50 -21.51
CA LYS A 370 -15.73 -7.04 -21.71
C LYS A 370 -15.77 -8.17 -22.73
N ASN A 371 -14.84 -8.22 -23.67
CA ASN A 371 -14.84 -9.16 -24.77
C ASN A 371 -13.90 -10.34 -24.49
N PHE A 372 -14.49 -11.46 -24.04
CA PHE A 372 -13.76 -12.70 -23.78
C PHE A 372 -13.93 -13.69 -24.93
N ALA A 373 -12.85 -14.39 -25.27
CA ALA A 373 -12.86 -15.48 -26.25
C ALA A 373 -13.12 -16.84 -25.57
N GLU A 374 -13.41 -17.86 -26.38
CA GLU A 374 -13.41 -19.27 -25.94
C GLU A 374 -14.36 -19.59 -24.77
N GLY A 375 -15.38 -18.75 -24.56
CA GLY A 375 -16.32 -18.90 -23.46
C GLY A 375 -15.74 -18.60 -22.07
N THR A 376 -14.48 -18.11 -21.98
CA THR A 376 -13.85 -17.84 -20.67
C THR A 376 -14.49 -16.69 -19.91
N GLY A 377 -15.37 -15.91 -20.53
CA GLY A 377 -16.12 -14.84 -19.88
C GLY A 377 -17.01 -15.33 -18.72
N THR A 378 -17.37 -16.61 -18.67
CA THR A 378 -18.08 -17.19 -17.50
C THR A 378 -17.20 -17.32 -16.25
N ASN A 379 -15.88 -17.16 -16.40
CA ASN A 379 -14.94 -17.17 -15.30
C ASN A 379 -14.79 -15.80 -14.64
N VAL A 380 -15.56 -14.79 -15.04
CA VAL A 380 -15.67 -13.49 -14.38
C VAL A 380 -17.16 -13.15 -14.21
N GLY A 381 -17.52 -12.33 -13.23
CA GLY A 381 -18.91 -12.02 -12.89
C GLY A 381 -19.31 -12.57 -11.51
N THR A 382 -20.57 -12.93 -11.33
CA THR A 382 -21.10 -13.35 -10.02
C THR A 382 -20.84 -14.83 -9.70
N ASN A 383 -20.82 -15.17 -8.41
CA ASN A 383 -20.67 -16.55 -7.91
C ASN A 383 -19.39 -17.28 -8.37
N ILE A 384 -18.27 -16.56 -8.50
CA ILE A 384 -16.97 -17.16 -8.84
C ILE A 384 -16.39 -17.81 -7.60
N ALA A 385 -16.12 -19.12 -7.69
CA ALA A 385 -15.55 -19.91 -6.60
C ALA A 385 -14.15 -19.42 -6.20
N THR A 386 -13.93 -19.28 -4.89
CA THR A 386 -12.65 -18.87 -4.30
C THR A 386 -11.71 -20.08 -4.15
N GLY A 387 -10.40 -19.84 -4.08
CA GLY A 387 -9.37 -20.88 -4.01
C GLY A 387 -9.13 -21.66 -5.32
N VAL A 388 -9.93 -21.44 -6.36
CA VAL A 388 -9.84 -22.13 -7.65
C VAL A 388 -9.17 -21.25 -8.70
N THR A 389 -8.20 -21.82 -9.43
CA THR A 389 -7.57 -21.14 -10.56
C THR A 389 -8.53 -21.07 -11.74
N LYS A 390 -8.65 -19.88 -12.34
CA LYS A 390 -9.52 -19.57 -13.46
C LYS A 390 -8.69 -18.93 -14.58
N ARG A 391 -9.02 -19.28 -15.82
CA ARG A 391 -8.42 -18.66 -17.01
C ARG A 391 -9.40 -17.67 -17.63
N LEU A 392 -8.91 -16.48 -17.98
CA LEU A 392 -9.55 -15.52 -18.87
C LEU A 392 -8.73 -15.42 -20.14
N THR A 393 -9.38 -15.51 -21.30
CA THR A 393 -8.79 -15.22 -22.60
C THR A 393 -9.45 -13.95 -23.12
N TRP A 394 -8.75 -12.83 -22.98
CA TRP A 394 -9.24 -11.51 -23.37
C TRP A 394 -8.95 -11.24 -24.86
N ASP A 395 -9.99 -10.85 -25.61
CA ASP A 395 -9.87 -10.34 -26.99
C ASP A 395 -9.58 -8.83 -26.95
N ILE A 396 -8.29 -8.52 -26.78
CA ILE A 396 -7.79 -7.15 -26.57
C ILE A 396 -8.24 -6.21 -27.68
N ALA A 397 -8.29 -6.72 -28.92
CA ALA A 397 -8.62 -5.95 -30.10
C ALA A 397 -10.01 -5.32 -30.04
N LYS A 398 -10.98 -6.01 -29.41
CA LYS A 398 -12.37 -5.55 -29.33
C LYS A 398 -12.61 -4.51 -28.25
N ASP A 399 -11.80 -4.51 -27.20
CA ASP A 399 -11.97 -3.60 -26.05
C ASP A 399 -11.03 -2.39 -26.10
N TRP A 400 -9.79 -2.57 -26.55
CA TRP A 400 -8.77 -1.51 -26.52
C TRP A 400 -8.59 -0.78 -27.86
N GLY A 401 -8.87 -1.44 -28.98
CA GLY A 401 -8.78 -0.84 -30.31
C GLY A 401 -7.36 -0.48 -30.81
N SER A 402 -6.33 -0.57 -29.96
CA SER A 402 -4.91 -0.41 -30.35
C SER A 402 -4.29 -1.72 -30.85
N ASP A 403 -3.31 -1.62 -31.75
CA ASP A 403 -2.54 -2.75 -32.29
C ASP A 403 -1.31 -3.11 -31.45
N PHE A 404 -0.82 -2.20 -30.60
CA PHE A 404 0.35 -2.39 -29.74
C PHE A 404 0.38 -1.42 -28.55
N GLY A 405 1.14 -1.79 -27.52
CA GLY A 405 1.46 -0.95 -26.36
C GLY A 405 1.63 -1.78 -25.09
N GLN A 406 1.75 -1.11 -23.95
CA GLN A 406 1.86 -1.76 -22.64
C GLN A 406 0.50 -1.76 -21.93
N LEU A 407 0.12 -2.92 -21.42
CA LEU A 407 -1.13 -3.13 -20.69
C LEU A 407 -0.85 -3.63 -19.29
N GLN A 408 -1.50 -3.01 -18.31
CA GLN A 408 -1.64 -3.55 -16.97
C GLN A 408 -3.06 -4.07 -16.82
N MET A 409 -3.24 -5.33 -16.46
CA MET A 409 -4.55 -5.94 -16.25
C MET A 409 -4.76 -6.19 -14.76
N GLU A 410 -5.94 -5.86 -14.25
CA GLU A 410 -6.31 -6.07 -12.86
C GLU A 410 -7.61 -6.86 -12.75
N ILE A 411 -7.64 -7.78 -11.80
CA ILE A 411 -8.85 -8.48 -11.40
C ILE A 411 -9.38 -7.81 -10.14
N LEU A 412 -10.64 -7.39 -10.20
CA LEU A 412 -11.38 -6.85 -9.08
C LEU A 412 -12.20 -7.98 -8.47
N ALA A 413 -12.26 -8.05 -7.15
CA ALA A 413 -13.09 -9.00 -6.44
C ALA A 413 -13.84 -8.31 -5.30
N LYS A 414 -15.11 -8.70 -5.12
CA LYS A 414 -15.96 -8.21 -4.05
C LYS A 414 -16.80 -9.35 -3.51
N ASP A 415 -16.82 -9.49 -2.20
CA ASP A 415 -17.65 -10.40 -1.44
C ASP A 415 -19.00 -9.72 -1.09
N ASN A 416 -19.59 -10.13 0.04
CA ASN A 416 -20.83 -9.60 0.58
C ASN A 416 -20.69 -8.21 1.26
N ARG A 417 -19.52 -7.58 1.28
CA ARG A 417 -19.32 -6.23 1.89
C ARG A 417 -19.85 -5.09 1.02
N ASP A 418 -19.87 -3.87 1.55
CA ASP A 418 -20.21 -2.66 0.80
C ASP A 418 -19.12 -2.29 -0.22
N LEU A 419 -19.35 -1.26 -1.05
CA LEU A 419 -18.37 -0.77 -2.03
C LEU A 419 -17.13 -0.17 -1.36
N LEU A 420 -17.31 0.44 -0.18
CA LEU A 420 -16.26 0.95 0.68
C LEU A 420 -16.43 0.36 2.07
N ASN A 421 -15.33 -0.08 2.67
CA ASN A 421 -15.34 -0.56 4.05
C ASN A 421 -15.17 0.63 5.00
N LEU A 422 -16.28 1.16 5.53
CA LEU A 422 -16.27 2.34 6.38
C LEU A 422 -16.47 1.98 7.85
N ASP A 423 -15.53 2.41 8.68
CA ASP A 423 -15.66 2.34 10.13
C ASP A 423 -16.35 3.60 10.67
N PHE A 424 -17.40 3.42 11.46
CA PHE A 424 -18.12 4.52 12.10
C PHE A 424 -17.84 4.60 13.60
N ILE A 425 -17.88 5.82 14.12
CA ILE A 425 -17.91 6.12 15.54
C ILE A 425 -19.21 6.85 15.89
N GLN A 426 -19.60 6.76 17.17
CA GLN A 426 -20.86 7.32 17.66
C GLN A 426 -20.56 8.39 18.72
N MET A 427 -20.95 9.62 18.41
CA MET A 427 -20.84 10.79 19.28
C MET A 427 -22.09 10.94 20.14
N PRO A 428 -21.96 11.32 21.43
CA PRO A 428 -23.11 11.57 22.28
C PRO A 428 -23.90 12.79 21.80
N ALA A 429 -25.19 12.80 22.12
CA ALA A 429 -26.04 13.98 22.01
C ALA A 429 -25.55 15.07 22.98
N VAL A 430 -25.42 16.31 22.51
CA VAL A 430 -24.98 17.46 23.32
C VAL A 430 -25.88 18.65 22.98
N GLY A 431 -26.38 19.36 23.99
CA GLY A 431 -27.02 20.67 23.79
C GLY A 431 -28.27 20.69 22.90
N GLY A 432 -29.02 19.59 22.82
CA GLY A 432 -30.23 19.48 21.98
C GLY A 432 -29.99 18.88 20.59
N ASP A 433 -28.73 18.65 20.20
CA ASP A 433 -28.42 17.96 18.94
C ASP A 433 -28.64 16.44 19.04
N PRO A 434 -29.11 15.78 17.97
CA PRO A 434 -29.28 14.33 17.94
C PRO A 434 -27.94 13.60 18.02
N LEU A 435 -27.97 12.31 18.36
CA LEU A 435 -26.80 11.43 18.29
C LEU A 435 -26.19 11.46 16.88
N LEU A 436 -24.85 11.59 16.78
CA LEU A 436 -24.14 11.64 15.49
C LEU A 436 -23.31 10.37 15.29
N LYS A 437 -23.59 9.62 14.21
CA LYS A 437 -22.76 8.50 13.74
C LYS A 437 -21.98 8.96 12.51
N ILE A 438 -20.66 8.99 12.59
CA ILE A 438 -19.77 9.56 11.57
C ILE A 438 -18.58 8.63 11.33
N SER A 439 -18.04 8.62 10.11
CA SER A 439 -16.85 7.86 9.78
C SER A 439 -15.74 8.24 10.75
N ARG A 440 -14.94 7.24 11.12
CA ARG A 440 -13.82 7.41 12.05
C ARG A 440 -12.76 8.33 11.47
N THR A 441 -12.68 8.33 10.14
CA THR A 441 -11.63 8.94 9.37
C THR A 441 -12.13 9.48 8.04
N PRO A 442 -11.39 10.45 7.46
CA PRO A 442 -11.78 11.07 6.21
C PRO A 442 -11.36 10.22 5.01
N LEU A 443 -12.24 10.15 4.02
CA LEU A 443 -11.89 9.65 2.69
C LEU A 443 -11.16 10.73 1.88
N ASN A 444 -10.33 10.28 0.96
CA ASN A 444 -9.67 11.07 -0.07
C ASN A 444 -10.14 10.63 -1.48
N ASP A 445 -9.81 11.41 -2.50
CA ASP A 445 -10.26 11.11 -3.88
C ASP A 445 -9.77 9.76 -4.41
N SER A 446 -8.60 9.28 -3.96
CA SER A 446 -8.03 8.01 -4.42
C SER A 446 -8.79 6.79 -3.89
N ASP A 447 -9.49 6.91 -2.75
CA ASP A 447 -10.31 5.83 -2.18
C ASP A 447 -11.50 5.47 -3.08
N PHE A 448 -11.95 6.40 -3.93
CA PHE A 448 -13.10 6.19 -4.82
C PHE A 448 -12.71 5.56 -6.17
N LEU A 449 -11.42 5.53 -6.51
CA LEU A 449 -10.98 5.13 -7.84
C LEU A 449 -11.27 3.66 -8.14
N SER A 450 -10.96 2.78 -7.18
CA SER A 450 -11.29 1.35 -7.25
C SER A 450 -12.81 1.10 -7.28
N VAL A 451 -13.61 1.98 -6.65
CA VAL A 451 -15.07 1.91 -6.71
C VAL A 451 -15.58 2.23 -8.12
N TRP A 452 -15.01 3.25 -8.78
CA TRP A 452 -15.36 3.55 -10.17
C TRP A 452 -15.01 2.41 -11.12
N TYR A 453 -13.83 1.80 -10.96
CA TYR A 453 -13.44 0.62 -11.73
C TYR A 453 -14.44 -0.52 -11.54
N TRP A 454 -14.82 -0.78 -10.29
CA TRP A 454 -15.80 -1.81 -9.95
C TRP A 454 -17.15 -1.56 -10.61
N LEU A 455 -17.70 -0.35 -10.48
CA LEU A 455 -19.01 0.01 -11.01
C LEU A 455 -19.03 -0.04 -12.55
N LEU A 456 -17.99 0.47 -13.21
CA LEU A 456 -17.89 0.47 -14.66
C LEU A 456 -17.70 -0.93 -15.24
N ALA A 457 -16.83 -1.75 -14.63
CA ALA A 457 -16.57 -3.11 -15.08
C ALA A 457 -17.79 -4.03 -14.91
N ASN A 458 -18.62 -3.78 -13.89
CA ASN A 458 -19.88 -4.48 -13.67
C ASN A 458 -21.08 -3.85 -14.39
N ASN A 459 -20.87 -2.92 -15.33
CA ASN A 459 -21.92 -2.27 -16.13
C ASN A 459 -23.02 -1.62 -15.28
N ASP A 460 -22.65 -0.85 -14.26
CA ASP A 460 -23.64 -0.13 -13.47
C ASP A 460 -24.53 0.75 -14.38
N PRO A 461 -25.87 0.57 -14.35
CA PRO A 461 -26.76 1.18 -15.32
C PRO A 461 -26.87 2.70 -15.19
N GLY A 462 -26.46 3.26 -14.05
CA GLY A 462 -26.56 4.70 -13.80
C GLY A 462 -25.36 5.51 -14.30
N ILE A 463 -24.31 4.87 -14.82
CA ILE A 463 -23.10 5.55 -15.29
C ILE A 463 -22.58 5.04 -16.64
N LYS A 464 -21.73 5.85 -17.28
CA LYS A 464 -20.96 5.51 -18.48
C LYS A 464 -19.57 6.14 -18.45
N LEU A 465 -18.57 5.45 -18.98
CA LEU A 465 -17.23 5.99 -19.20
C LEU A 465 -17.16 6.61 -20.60
N THR A 466 -16.61 7.82 -20.72
CA THR A 466 -16.37 8.46 -22.01
C THR A 466 -15.15 9.38 -21.90
N TYR A 467 -14.11 9.14 -22.71
CA TYR A 467 -12.87 9.94 -22.74
C TYR A 467 -12.24 10.16 -21.34
N GLY A 468 -12.09 9.08 -20.57
CA GLY A 468 -11.47 9.18 -19.24
C GLY A 468 -12.35 9.74 -18.13
N LYS A 469 -13.62 10.05 -18.44
CA LYS A 469 -14.58 10.65 -17.51
C LYS A 469 -15.80 9.78 -17.31
N VAL A 470 -16.28 9.73 -16.07
CA VAL A 470 -17.51 9.01 -15.70
C VAL A 470 -18.67 9.99 -15.73
N PHE A 471 -19.73 9.67 -16.47
CA PHE A 471 -20.96 10.46 -16.54
C PHE A 471 -22.16 9.66 -16.06
N PRO A 472 -23.21 10.30 -15.50
CA PRO A 472 -24.51 9.65 -15.33
C PRO A 472 -25.08 9.21 -16.69
N THR A 473 -25.74 8.06 -16.76
CA THR A 473 -26.38 7.56 -17.99
C THR A 473 -27.45 8.52 -18.50
N ASN A 474 -28.19 9.14 -17.59
CA ASN A 474 -29.27 10.10 -17.86
C ASN A 474 -28.79 11.55 -17.91
N ALA A 475 -27.49 11.83 -17.72
CA ALA A 475 -27.00 13.18 -17.90
C ALA A 475 -27.32 13.59 -19.33
N ALA A 476 -28.02 14.73 -19.47
CA ALA A 476 -28.26 15.35 -20.75
C ALA A 476 -26.90 15.67 -21.39
N THR A 477 -26.37 14.75 -22.19
CA THR A 477 -25.23 14.96 -23.07
C THR A 477 -25.67 15.69 -24.34
N THR A 478 -26.71 16.51 -24.22
CA THR A 478 -27.49 17.11 -25.29
C THR A 478 -27.51 18.61 -25.09
N PHE A 479 -26.56 19.29 -25.73
CA PHE A 479 -26.73 20.70 -26.06
C PHE A 479 -27.47 20.82 -27.39
N THR A 480 -28.69 21.34 -27.37
CA THR A 480 -29.42 21.66 -28.60
C THR A 480 -28.80 22.90 -29.24
N TYR A 481 -28.11 22.74 -30.36
CA TYR A 481 -27.67 23.86 -31.18
C TYR A 481 -28.76 24.17 -32.22
N SER A 482 -29.44 25.31 -32.08
CA SER A 482 -30.30 25.86 -33.11
C SER A 482 -29.47 26.80 -34.01
N GLY A 483 -28.80 26.26 -35.01
CA GLY A 483 -28.07 27.06 -36.00
C GLY A 483 -27.73 26.27 -37.26
N THR A 484 -27.62 26.97 -38.38
CA THR A 484 -27.39 26.42 -39.74
C THR A 484 -25.94 26.01 -40.02
N ASN A 485 -25.08 26.00 -39.00
CA ASN A 485 -23.67 25.57 -39.11
C ASN A 485 -23.61 24.03 -39.14
N GLY A 486 -22.66 23.46 -39.88
CA GLY A 486 -22.65 22.03 -40.22
C GLY A 486 -22.46 21.03 -39.07
N GLN A 487 -22.09 19.78 -39.38
CA GLN A 487 -21.77 18.80 -38.31
C GLN A 487 -20.66 19.38 -37.42
N PRO A 488 -20.78 19.33 -36.07
CA PRO A 488 -19.71 19.79 -35.20
C PRO A 488 -18.42 19.00 -35.38
N GLY A 489 -17.29 19.62 -35.06
CA GLY A 489 -15.95 19.12 -35.36
C GLY A 489 -15.39 19.62 -36.70
N LEU A 490 -14.12 19.30 -36.98
CA LEU A 490 -13.42 19.63 -38.22
C LEU A 490 -13.29 18.39 -39.10
N VAL A 491 -13.29 18.57 -40.42
CA VAL A 491 -12.98 17.49 -41.35
C VAL A 491 -11.46 17.30 -41.37
N GLY A 492 -10.98 16.19 -40.81
CA GLY A 492 -9.58 15.77 -40.85
C GLY A 492 -9.31 14.89 -42.06
N SER A 493 -8.41 15.33 -42.93
CA SER A 493 -7.82 14.53 -44.01
C SER A 493 -6.41 14.11 -43.61
N TYR A 494 -6.14 12.80 -43.66
CA TYR A 494 -4.92 12.20 -43.17
C TYR A 494 -4.17 11.52 -44.32
N TYR A 495 -2.96 11.99 -44.60
CA TYR A 495 -2.18 11.61 -45.77
C TYR A 495 -1.01 10.69 -45.37
N PRO A 496 -0.68 9.70 -46.22
CA PRO A 496 0.44 8.79 -45.99
C PRO A 496 1.82 9.43 -46.23
N TYR A 497 1.87 10.68 -46.69
CA TYR A 497 3.12 11.41 -46.98
C TYR A 497 3.09 12.82 -46.35
N THR A 498 4.26 13.38 -46.03
CA THR A 498 4.45 14.71 -45.39
C THR A 498 4.06 15.91 -46.26
N ASN A 499 3.89 15.71 -47.56
CA ASN A 499 3.59 16.75 -48.54
C ASN A 499 2.08 16.84 -48.90
N PHE A 500 1.20 16.26 -48.08
CA PHE A 500 -0.26 16.22 -48.31
C PHE A 500 -0.66 15.54 -49.63
N THR A 501 0.08 14.50 -50.03
CA THR A 501 -0.24 13.69 -51.23
C THR A 501 -0.59 12.25 -50.87
N GLY A 502 -1.05 11.48 -51.87
CA GLY A 502 -1.63 10.14 -51.65
C GLY A 502 -3.13 10.21 -51.35
N THR A 503 -3.79 9.05 -51.28
CA THR A 503 -5.22 8.96 -50.96
C THR A 503 -5.42 9.19 -49.47
N PRO A 504 -6.10 10.27 -49.03
CA PRO A 504 -6.26 10.52 -47.61
C PRO A 504 -7.41 9.71 -47.00
N THR A 505 -7.23 9.28 -45.76
CA THR A 505 -8.35 8.88 -44.90
C THR A 505 -9.06 10.14 -44.41
N VAL A 506 -10.39 10.19 -44.45
CA VAL A 506 -11.16 11.37 -44.08
C VAL A 506 -12.11 11.04 -42.94
N VAL A 507 -12.03 11.80 -41.85
CA VAL A 507 -12.85 11.62 -40.65
C VAL A 507 -13.22 12.98 -40.04
N THR A 508 -14.34 13.05 -39.32
CA THR A 508 -14.74 14.27 -38.62
C THR A 508 -14.21 14.23 -37.19
N ASN A 509 -13.33 15.17 -36.85
CA ASN A 509 -12.71 15.29 -35.53
C ASN A 509 -13.47 16.28 -34.65
N PRO A 510 -14.02 15.86 -33.50
CA PRO A 510 -14.73 16.76 -32.58
C PRO A 510 -13.80 17.82 -31.97
N PHE A 511 -12.52 17.51 -31.80
CA PHE A 511 -11.48 18.41 -31.31
C PHE A 511 -10.13 18.01 -31.92
N ILE A 512 -9.14 18.91 -31.86
CA ILE A 512 -7.76 18.63 -32.27
C ILE A 512 -6.92 18.43 -31.02
N ASN A 513 -6.90 17.21 -30.48
CA ASN A 513 -6.16 16.83 -29.27
C ASN A 513 -5.42 15.50 -29.47
N ILE A 514 -4.54 15.46 -30.46
CA ILE A 514 -3.84 14.22 -30.78
C ILE A 514 -2.61 14.15 -29.89
N ARG A 515 -2.56 13.11 -29.05
CA ARG A 515 -1.40 12.74 -28.25
C ARG A 515 -1.01 11.31 -28.62
N TYR A 516 0.23 11.11 -29.03
CA TYR A 516 0.78 9.79 -29.36
C TYR A 516 -0.07 9.09 -30.43
N TRP A 517 -0.02 9.61 -31.66
CA TRP A 517 -0.75 9.07 -32.82
C TRP A 517 -0.57 7.55 -33.03
N ASP A 518 0.53 7.00 -32.54
CA ASP A 518 0.92 5.60 -32.51
C ASP A 518 0.18 4.75 -31.44
N SER A 519 -0.53 5.38 -30.50
CA SER A 519 -1.23 4.72 -29.38
C SER A 519 -2.76 4.60 -29.55
N GLY A 520 -3.28 4.73 -30.79
CA GLY A 520 -4.71 4.56 -31.07
C GLY A 520 -5.58 5.81 -30.84
N SER A 521 -4.98 6.98 -30.65
CA SER A 521 -5.67 8.28 -30.59
C SER A 521 -6.02 8.88 -31.96
N SER A 522 -5.67 8.18 -33.06
CA SER A 522 -6.02 8.55 -34.44
C SER A 522 -7.38 7.96 -34.84
N PRO A 523 -8.24 8.67 -35.60
CA PRO A 523 -9.65 8.30 -35.72
C PRO A 523 -10.00 7.22 -36.75
N ASP A 524 -9.06 6.57 -37.46
CA ASP A 524 -9.28 5.22 -38.05
C ASP A 524 -8.09 4.67 -38.88
N THR A 525 -7.88 3.35 -38.76
CA THR A 525 -6.92 2.45 -39.46
C THR A 525 -5.43 2.84 -39.47
N PRO A 526 -4.50 1.87 -39.35
CA PRO A 526 -3.08 2.16 -39.20
C PRO A 526 -2.52 2.80 -40.49
N ILE A 527 -2.44 4.13 -40.49
CA ILE A 527 -1.59 4.86 -41.43
C ILE A 527 -0.17 4.33 -41.19
N GLN A 528 0.43 3.73 -42.24
CA GLN A 528 1.66 2.97 -42.12
C GLN A 528 2.81 3.79 -41.51
N TRP A 529 3.76 3.08 -40.89
CA TRP A 529 5.01 3.63 -40.36
C TRP A 529 5.71 4.54 -41.39
N GLY A 530 5.97 5.79 -41.03
CA GLY A 530 6.59 6.77 -41.92
C GLY A 530 6.15 8.21 -41.68
N GLN A 531 6.70 9.08 -42.52
CA GLN A 531 6.41 10.51 -42.65
C GLN A 531 4.94 10.77 -43.02
N ILE A 532 4.13 11.33 -42.12
CA ILE A 532 2.69 11.57 -42.36
C ILE A 532 2.34 13.06 -42.31
N SER A 533 1.19 13.42 -42.89
CA SER A 533 0.61 14.75 -42.72
C SER A 533 -0.89 14.69 -42.52
N ALA A 534 -1.44 15.69 -41.85
CA ALA A 534 -2.87 15.83 -41.67
C ALA A 534 -3.34 17.27 -41.80
N ARG A 535 -4.53 17.42 -42.37
CA ARG A 535 -5.18 18.71 -42.56
C ARG A 535 -6.58 18.66 -41.98
N TRP A 536 -6.86 19.49 -40.99
CA TRP A 536 -8.19 19.70 -40.45
C TRP A 536 -8.79 20.97 -41.00
N THR A 537 -9.99 20.89 -41.59
CA THR A 537 -10.69 22.05 -42.16
C THR A 537 -12.10 22.18 -41.61
N GLY A 538 -12.55 23.42 -41.46
CA GLY A 538 -13.90 23.71 -41.02
C GLY A 538 -14.10 25.17 -40.62
N LYS A 539 -14.94 25.40 -39.61
CA LYS A 539 -15.27 26.72 -39.08
C LYS A 539 -15.16 26.72 -37.56
N LEU A 540 -14.56 27.78 -37.02
CA LEU A 540 -14.53 28.14 -35.60
C LEU A 540 -15.65 29.15 -35.33
N VAL A 541 -16.45 28.94 -34.28
CA VAL A 541 -17.49 29.88 -33.83
C VAL A 541 -17.23 30.20 -32.36
N ALA A 542 -17.01 31.46 -32.00
CA ALA A 542 -16.85 31.84 -30.59
C ALA A 542 -18.21 31.94 -29.87
N SER A 543 -18.20 31.72 -28.56
CA SER A 543 -19.39 31.89 -27.71
C SER A 543 -19.45 33.25 -27.02
N THR A 544 -18.34 33.99 -27.01
CA THR A 544 -18.23 35.32 -26.42
C THR A 544 -17.59 36.28 -27.42
N ASN A 545 -17.87 37.57 -27.27
CA ASN A 545 -17.20 38.61 -28.05
C ASN A 545 -15.85 38.95 -27.41
N GLY A 546 -14.82 39.16 -28.22
CA GLY A 546 -13.55 39.76 -27.80
C GLY A 546 -12.32 38.94 -28.20
N THR A 547 -11.18 39.33 -27.61
CA THR A 547 -9.87 38.72 -27.90
C THR A 547 -9.79 37.29 -27.40
N HIS A 548 -9.73 36.34 -28.32
CA HIS A 548 -9.41 34.94 -28.05
C HIS A 548 -7.95 34.70 -28.41
N THR A 549 -7.22 33.98 -27.56
CA THR A 549 -5.84 33.56 -27.85
C THR A 549 -5.83 32.09 -28.26
N LEU A 550 -5.64 31.84 -29.55
CA LEU A 550 -5.53 30.49 -30.09
C LEU A 550 -4.10 30.00 -29.87
N THR A 551 -3.93 28.76 -29.44
CA THR A 551 -2.61 28.20 -29.14
C THR A 551 -2.49 26.83 -29.79
N LEU A 552 -1.53 26.70 -30.70
CA LEU A 552 -1.22 25.44 -31.38
C LEU A 552 0.05 24.85 -30.76
N ASN A 553 -0.02 23.57 -30.40
CA ASN A 553 1.07 22.80 -29.85
C ASN A 553 1.33 21.62 -30.80
N ALA A 554 2.54 21.46 -31.33
CA ALA A 554 2.89 20.32 -32.19
C ALA A 554 4.32 19.80 -31.93
N ASP A 555 4.53 18.49 -32.10
CA ASP A 555 5.86 17.86 -31.94
C ASP A 555 6.83 18.29 -33.04
N ASP A 556 6.41 18.15 -34.30
CA ASP A 556 7.15 18.59 -35.47
C ASP A 556 6.50 19.86 -36.06
N SER A 557 5.94 19.81 -37.26
CA SER A 557 5.44 21.01 -37.93
C SER A 557 3.95 21.19 -37.70
N GLY A 558 3.55 22.38 -37.24
CA GLY A 558 2.17 22.80 -37.06
C GLY A 558 1.90 24.15 -37.70
N LYS A 559 0.84 24.24 -38.51
CA LYS A 559 0.35 25.49 -39.09
C LYS A 559 -1.12 25.71 -38.78
N LEU A 560 -1.47 26.92 -38.36
CA LEU A 560 -2.86 27.35 -38.19
C LEU A 560 -3.15 28.46 -39.19
N PHE A 561 -4.25 28.33 -39.92
CA PHE A 561 -4.81 29.33 -40.81
C PHE A 561 -6.20 29.71 -40.29
N LEU A 562 -6.49 31.01 -40.34
CA LEU A 562 -7.79 31.54 -39.96
C LEU A 562 -8.31 32.41 -41.09
N ASN A 563 -9.63 32.42 -41.25
CA ASN A 563 -10.35 33.30 -42.15
C ASN A 563 -9.86 33.24 -43.60
N ASN A 564 -9.54 32.02 -44.08
CA ASN A 564 -9.04 31.76 -45.44
C ASN A 564 -7.76 32.55 -45.82
N GLN A 565 -6.94 32.93 -44.83
CA GLN A 565 -5.65 33.55 -45.11
C GLN A 565 -4.72 32.59 -45.85
N THR A 566 -3.91 33.13 -46.77
CA THR A 566 -2.92 32.37 -47.55
C THR A 566 -1.66 32.05 -46.74
N ASN A 567 -1.31 32.89 -45.77
CA ASN A 567 -0.22 32.65 -44.83
C ASN A 567 -0.79 32.16 -43.49
N PRO A 568 -0.11 31.22 -42.82
CA PRO A 568 -0.55 30.75 -41.51
C PRO A 568 -0.37 31.85 -40.44
N VAL A 569 -1.34 31.97 -39.53
CA VAL A 569 -1.26 32.83 -38.35
C VAL A 569 -0.33 32.25 -37.27
N ILE A 570 -0.15 30.92 -37.27
CA ILE A 570 0.83 30.22 -36.46
C ILE A 570 1.59 29.26 -37.37
N ASN A 571 2.92 29.28 -37.33
CA ASN A 571 3.78 28.36 -38.07
C ASN A 571 4.95 27.95 -37.17
N ILE A 572 4.98 26.69 -36.76
CA ILE A 572 5.96 26.12 -35.82
C ILE A 572 6.57 24.86 -36.43
N ASN A 573 7.84 24.60 -36.10
CA ASN A 573 8.59 23.40 -36.54
C ASN A 573 8.80 22.37 -35.42
N CYS A 574 8.46 22.75 -34.19
CA CYS A 574 8.26 21.95 -32.97
C CYS A 574 7.92 22.96 -31.86
N SER A 575 7.20 22.58 -30.80
CA SER A 575 6.78 23.40 -29.65
C SER A 575 5.39 24.05 -29.75
N GLN A 576 5.18 25.16 -29.05
CA GLN A 576 3.91 25.83 -28.87
C GLN A 576 4.01 27.28 -29.36
N ALA A 577 2.97 27.75 -30.05
CA ALA A 577 2.83 29.16 -30.37
C ALA A 577 1.37 29.60 -30.24
N SER A 578 1.17 30.89 -29.98
CA SER A 578 -0.14 31.48 -29.78
C SER A 578 -0.38 32.68 -30.70
N PHE A 579 -1.63 32.86 -31.10
CA PHE A 579 -2.10 33.98 -31.91
C PHE A 579 -3.40 34.52 -31.31
N SER A 580 -3.42 35.81 -30.97
CA SER A 580 -4.61 36.48 -30.44
C SER A 580 -5.38 37.15 -31.57
N THR A 581 -6.68 36.92 -31.61
CA THR A 581 -7.60 37.54 -32.57
C THR A 581 -8.94 37.88 -31.92
N ASN A 582 -9.58 38.94 -32.43
CA ASN A 582 -10.95 39.24 -32.03
C ASN A 582 -11.91 38.30 -32.76
N LEU A 583 -12.77 37.64 -32.00
CA LEU A 583 -13.86 36.83 -32.52
C LEU A 583 -15.20 37.42 -32.06
N THR A 584 -16.18 37.41 -32.96
CA THR A 584 -17.55 37.80 -32.67
C THR A 584 -18.35 36.54 -32.34
N ALA A 585 -19.07 36.56 -31.22
CA ALA A 585 -19.93 35.48 -30.78
C ALA A 585 -20.92 35.08 -31.87
N GLY A 586 -21.03 33.79 -32.16
CA GLY A 586 -21.95 33.25 -33.16
C GLY A 586 -21.50 33.41 -34.62
N VAL A 587 -20.44 34.18 -34.91
CA VAL A 587 -19.91 34.33 -36.27
C VAL A 587 -18.95 33.19 -36.58
N ALA A 588 -19.18 32.50 -37.69
CA ALA A 588 -18.35 31.38 -38.12
C ALA A 588 -17.14 31.85 -38.94
N VAL A 589 -15.94 31.54 -38.45
CA VAL A 589 -14.67 31.88 -39.07
C VAL A 589 -14.03 30.61 -39.64
N PRO A 590 -13.68 30.56 -40.93
CA PRO A 590 -12.95 29.42 -41.48
C PRO A 590 -11.66 29.14 -40.70
N ILE A 591 -11.40 27.88 -40.41
CA ILE A 591 -10.19 27.43 -39.73
C ILE A 591 -9.58 26.27 -40.50
N THR A 592 -8.26 26.29 -40.66
CA THR A 592 -7.49 25.16 -41.20
C THR A 592 -6.27 24.92 -40.34
N ILE A 593 -6.03 23.68 -39.96
CA ILE A 593 -4.82 23.27 -39.25
C ILE A 593 -4.10 22.24 -40.11
N GLU A 594 -2.81 22.44 -40.32
CA GLU A 594 -1.94 21.50 -40.99
C GLU A 594 -0.88 20.99 -40.01
N PHE A 595 -0.69 19.69 -40.00
CA PHE A 595 0.32 19.02 -39.20
C PHE A 595 1.16 18.11 -40.11
N VAL A 596 2.47 18.10 -39.88
CA VAL A 596 3.41 17.27 -40.61
C VAL A 596 4.36 16.62 -39.60
N ASP A 597 4.43 15.30 -39.63
CA ASP A 597 5.28 14.46 -38.78
C ASP A 597 6.44 13.90 -39.60
N TYR A 598 7.66 14.09 -39.08
CA TYR A 598 8.90 13.55 -39.62
C TYR A 598 9.38 12.31 -38.86
N GLY A 599 8.66 11.88 -37.81
CA GLY A 599 8.88 10.68 -37.03
C GLY A 599 9.29 10.99 -35.59
N GLY A 600 8.82 10.21 -34.62
CA GLY A 600 9.03 10.49 -33.19
C GLY A 600 7.71 10.50 -32.40
N ALA A 601 7.61 11.37 -31.40
CA ALA A 601 6.47 11.43 -30.48
C ALA A 601 5.32 12.26 -31.08
N ARG A 602 4.38 11.64 -31.77
CA ARG A 602 3.39 12.37 -32.56
C ARG A 602 2.30 13.04 -31.73
N TRP A 603 2.37 14.36 -31.53
CA TRP A 603 1.27 15.12 -30.92
C TRP A 603 0.97 16.45 -31.65
N CYS A 604 -0.31 16.79 -31.73
CA CYS A 604 -0.82 18.05 -32.26
C CYS A 604 -2.11 18.44 -31.52
N GLN A 605 -2.11 19.61 -30.87
CA GLN A 605 -3.18 20.05 -30.00
C GLN A 605 -3.53 21.52 -30.23
N LEU A 606 -4.83 21.84 -30.25
CA LEU A 606 -5.33 23.21 -30.43
C LEU A 606 -6.15 23.67 -29.23
N TYR A 607 -5.67 24.73 -28.59
CA TYR A 607 -6.30 25.38 -27.46
C TYR A 607 -6.80 26.78 -27.82
N TRP A 608 -7.70 27.32 -27.01
CA TRP A 608 -7.99 28.74 -26.96
C TRP A 608 -8.03 29.25 -25.52
N THR A 609 -7.77 30.53 -25.34
CA THR A 609 -8.08 31.27 -24.12
C THR A 609 -9.11 32.33 -24.47
N PRO A 610 -10.39 32.18 -24.06
CA PRO A 610 -11.41 33.18 -24.33
C PRO A 610 -11.21 34.44 -23.47
N PRO A 611 -11.85 35.57 -23.82
CA PRO A 611 -11.78 36.80 -23.06
C PRO A 611 -12.12 36.58 -21.57
N GLY A 612 -11.16 36.85 -20.69
CA GLY A 612 -11.33 36.69 -19.23
C GLY A 612 -11.40 35.24 -18.73
N GLY A 613 -11.13 34.24 -19.58
CA GLY A 613 -11.11 32.83 -19.19
C GLY A 613 -9.71 32.23 -19.10
N SER A 614 -9.63 30.96 -18.71
CA SER A 614 -8.40 30.17 -18.74
C SER A 614 -8.20 29.49 -20.10
N GLN A 615 -6.96 29.10 -20.40
CA GLN A 615 -6.67 28.28 -21.57
C GLN A 615 -7.40 26.94 -21.45
N GLN A 616 -8.05 26.53 -22.53
CA GLN A 616 -8.81 25.28 -22.62
C GLN A 616 -8.75 24.75 -24.06
N MET A 617 -9.03 23.47 -24.24
CA MET A 617 -9.25 22.92 -25.57
C MET A 617 -10.42 23.65 -26.23
N ILE A 618 -10.39 23.84 -27.54
CA ILE A 618 -11.56 24.43 -28.21
C ILE A 618 -12.71 23.44 -28.12
N PRO A 619 -13.86 23.80 -27.50
CA PRO A 619 -14.95 22.84 -27.34
C PRO A 619 -15.51 22.42 -28.70
N PRO A 620 -15.96 21.17 -28.88
CA PRO A 620 -16.46 20.68 -30.18
C PRO A 620 -17.63 21.50 -30.73
N LYS A 621 -18.48 22.03 -29.86
CA LYS A 621 -19.59 22.94 -30.22
C LYS A 621 -19.13 24.26 -30.85
N ASN A 622 -17.84 24.57 -30.77
CA ASN A 622 -17.22 25.75 -31.35
C ASN A 622 -16.48 25.42 -32.66
N LEU A 623 -16.44 24.15 -33.11
CA LEU A 623 -15.82 23.71 -34.36
C LEU A 623 -16.88 23.06 -35.27
N PHE A 624 -16.82 23.29 -36.58
CA PHE A 624 -17.84 22.81 -37.53
C PHE A 624 -17.25 22.44 -38.91
N THR A 625 -17.74 21.37 -39.52
CA THR A 625 -17.28 20.81 -40.80
C THR A 625 -17.55 21.69 -42.04
N GLY A 626 -18.29 22.79 -41.88
CA GLY A 626 -18.60 23.73 -42.96
C GLY A 626 -19.79 23.36 -43.87
N VAL A 627 -20.36 22.15 -43.76
CA VAL A 627 -21.51 21.69 -44.56
C VAL A 627 -22.83 22.08 -43.90
N ALA A 628 -23.57 23.07 -44.41
CA ALA A 628 -24.88 23.44 -43.85
C ALA A 628 -25.88 22.27 -43.95
N ARG A 629 -26.47 21.86 -42.82
CA ARG A 629 -27.63 20.96 -42.79
C ARG A 629 -28.85 21.70 -42.25
N THR A 630 -29.96 21.63 -42.96
CA THR A 630 -31.27 22.10 -42.51
C THR A 630 -31.93 21.00 -41.67
N GLY A 631 -32.26 21.32 -40.41
CA GLY A 631 -33.09 20.48 -39.54
C GLY A 631 -32.35 19.32 -38.87
N GLY A 632 -32.11 19.46 -37.57
CA GLY A 632 -31.67 18.35 -36.71
C GLY A 632 -31.22 18.83 -35.34
N SER A 633 -31.81 18.26 -34.28
CA SER A 633 -31.25 18.34 -32.93
C SER A 633 -30.08 17.36 -32.85
N TYR A 634 -28.86 17.86 -32.74
CA TYR A 634 -27.68 17.02 -32.54
C TYR A 634 -27.34 16.93 -31.06
N SER A 635 -27.08 15.72 -30.59
CA SER A 635 -26.62 15.45 -29.22
C SER A 635 -25.10 15.49 -29.26
N TYR A 636 -24.48 16.52 -28.68
CA TYR A 636 -23.02 16.56 -28.55
C TYR A 636 -22.61 16.46 -27.09
N TYR A 637 -21.66 15.55 -26.84
CA TYR A 637 -20.93 15.45 -25.60
C TYR A 637 -20.20 16.75 -25.32
N ASP A 638 -20.38 17.28 -24.11
CA ASP A 638 -19.57 18.37 -23.58
C ASP A 638 -18.32 17.76 -22.94
N PRO A 639 -17.14 17.78 -23.61
CA PRO A 639 -15.94 17.16 -23.06
C PRO A 639 -15.45 17.90 -21.81
N ASP A 640 -15.90 19.14 -21.61
CA ASP A 640 -15.56 20.01 -20.48
C ASP A 640 -16.73 20.16 -19.49
N GLY A 641 -17.85 19.47 -19.73
CA GLY A 641 -19.09 19.70 -18.98
C GLY A 641 -18.93 19.38 -17.50
N THR A 642 -19.29 20.32 -16.64
CA THR A 642 -19.27 20.22 -15.16
C THR A 642 -20.10 19.07 -14.57
N ASN A 643 -20.73 18.23 -15.40
CA ASN A 643 -21.67 17.19 -15.04
C ASN A 643 -21.06 15.77 -15.04
N TYR A 644 -19.73 15.64 -15.08
CA TYR A 644 -19.08 14.35 -14.83
C TYR A 644 -19.04 14.03 -13.32
N LEU A 645 -19.08 12.74 -13.01
CA LEU A 645 -18.98 12.19 -11.65
C LEU A 645 -17.52 12.00 -11.23
N ALA A 646 -16.64 11.65 -12.17
CA ALA A 646 -15.21 11.49 -11.93
C ALA A 646 -14.37 11.70 -13.20
N SER A 647 -13.10 12.07 -13.04
CA SER A 647 -12.12 12.28 -14.13
C SER A 647 -10.70 12.06 -13.58
N GLY A 648 -9.83 11.42 -14.37
CA GLY A 648 -8.46 11.13 -13.94
C GLY A 648 -8.45 10.33 -12.63
N THR A 649 -7.99 10.94 -11.54
CA THR A 649 -7.99 10.37 -10.17
C THR A 649 -8.96 11.07 -9.21
N THR A 650 -9.80 11.98 -9.69
CA THR A 650 -10.64 12.86 -8.85
C THR A 650 -12.11 12.50 -8.96
N THR A 651 -12.82 12.52 -7.84
CA THR A 651 -14.28 12.29 -7.79
C THR A 651 -15.01 13.59 -7.39
N THR A 652 -15.96 14.03 -8.23
CA THR A 652 -16.74 15.25 -7.95
C THR A 652 -17.72 15.04 -6.80
N ALA A 653 -18.23 16.12 -6.20
CA ALA A 653 -19.24 16.00 -5.15
C ALA A 653 -20.51 15.24 -5.61
N ALA A 654 -20.90 15.42 -6.88
CA ALA A 654 -21.99 14.65 -7.49
C ALA A 654 -21.62 13.15 -7.61
N GLY A 655 -20.37 12.84 -7.98
CA GLY A 655 -19.86 11.46 -8.00
C GLY A 655 -19.83 10.80 -6.63
N ARG A 656 -19.39 11.53 -5.60
CA ARG A 656 -19.41 11.02 -4.21
C ARG A 656 -20.83 10.76 -3.73
N THR A 657 -21.76 11.66 -4.02
CA THR A 657 -23.18 11.48 -3.73
C THR A 657 -23.71 10.22 -4.40
N TYR A 658 -23.40 10.03 -5.68
CA TYR A 658 -23.79 8.84 -6.43
C TYR A 658 -23.26 7.53 -5.81
N ILE A 659 -22.01 7.50 -5.36
CA ILE A 659 -21.41 6.33 -4.68
C ILE A 659 -22.06 6.11 -3.31
N PHE A 660 -22.18 7.15 -2.49
CA PHE A 660 -22.73 7.05 -1.14
C PHE A 660 -24.21 6.64 -1.13
N ASP A 661 -24.99 7.08 -2.11
CA ASP A 661 -26.39 6.69 -2.29
C ASP A 661 -26.55 5.17 -2.42
N LYS A 662 -25.60 4.48 -3.07
CA LYS A 662 -25.62 3.01 -3.22
C LYS A 662 -25.33 2.26 -1.92
N MET A 663 -24.72 2.93 -0.94
CA MET A 663 -24.40 2.37 0.38
C MET A 663 -25.30 2.91 1.51
N GLY A 664 -26.27 3.77 1.19
CA GLY A 664 -27.12 4.41 2.20
C GLY A 664 -26.40 5.44 3.07
N TYR A 665 -25.36 6.09 2.53
CA TYR A 665 -24.54 7.08 3.23
C TYR A 665 -24.64 8.47 2.58
N ARG A 666 -24.11 9.50 3.23
CA ARG A 666 -23.93 10.85 2.67
C ARG A 666 -22.66 11.50 3.22
N GLU A 667 -22.21 12.55 2.54
CA GLU A 667 -21.15 13.41 3.08
C GLU A 667 -21.64 14.13 4.35
N ALA A 668 -20.78 14.20 5.36
CA ALA A 668 -21.05 14.90 6.59
C ALA A 668 -21.04 16.41 6.36
N THR A 669 -21.97 17.13 6.97
CA THR A 669 -22.01 18.60 6.90
C THR A 669 -20.85 19.22 7.69
N THR A 670 -20.47 20.45 7.34
CA THR A 670 -19.46 21.20 8.10
C THR A 670 -19.81 21.31 9.59
N ALA A 671 -21.09 21.42 9.93
CA ALA A 671 -21.56 21.46 11.31
C ALA A 671 -21.35 20.12 12.03
N GLU A 672 -21.65 18.98 11.38
CA GLU A 672 -21.41 17.65 11.93
C GLU A 672 -19.92 17.37 12.13
N VAL A 673 -19.07 17.76 11.18
CA VAL A 673 -17.60 17.63 11.31
C VAL A 673 -17.09 18.53 12.43
N THR A 674 -17.55 19.78 12.51
CA THR A 674 -17.14 20.72 13.58
C THR A 674 -17.55 20.19 14.95
N ARG A 675 -18.77 19.67 15.06
CA ARG A 675 -19.27 19.04 16.29
C ARG A 675 -18.46 17.79 16.63
N ALA A 676 -18.16 16.94 15.66
CA ALA A 676 -17.32 15.77 15.86
C ALA A 676 -15.92 16.16 16.35
N LYS A 677 -15.31 17.21 15.78
CA LYS A 677 -14.03 17.77 16.26
C LYS A 677 -14.15 18.30 17.71
N ALA A 678 -15.25 18.96 18.06
CA ALA A 678 -15.50 19.59 19.36
C ALA A 678 -16.00 18.65 20.47
N ALA A 679 -16.44 17.43 20.16
CA ALA A 679 -17.05 16.52 21.14
C ALA A 679 -16.11 16.17 22.31
N GLY A 680 -14.78 16.27 22.14
CA GLY A 680 -13.83 16.13 23.24
C GLY A 680 -13.71 17.43 24.05
N THR A 681 -13.89 17.36 25.36
CA THR A 681 -13.59 18.48 26.28
C THR A 681 -12.19 19.05 25.98
N PRO A 682 -12.01 20.38 25.83
CA PRO A 682 -10.68 21.00 25.68
C PRO A 682 -9.85 20.79 26.94
N GLY A 683 -9.12 19.68 26.97
CA GLY A 683 -8.22 19.26 28.03
C GLY A 683 -7.22 18.27 27.43
N THR A 684 -6.24 18.82 26.71
CA THR A 684 -4.94 18.22 26.37
C THR A 684 -4.87 16.70 26.32
N ILE A 685 -5.36 16.11 25.23
CA ILE A 685 -4.75 14.91 24.65
C ILE A 685 -4.00 15.37 23.38
N ASN A 686 -2.84 15.99 23.58
CA ASN A 686 -1.94 16.38 22.48
C ASN A 686 -0.96 15.26 22.09
N TYR A 687 -1.10 14.08 22.71
CA TYR A 687 -0.35 12.88 22.39
C TYR A 687 -1.26 11.67 22.54
N TRP A 688 -1.16 10.75 21.57
CA TRP A 688 -1.88 9.49 21.51
C TRP A 688 -1.82 8.73 22.85
N ASP A 689 -2.98 8.40 23.42
CA ASP A 689 -3.13 7.55 24.61
C ASP A 689 -3.35 6.09 24.18
N PRO A 690 -2.44 5.16 24.51
CA PRO A 690 -2.56 3.74 24.16
C PRO A 690 -3.82 3.03 24.71
N LYS A 691 -4.57 3.66 25.62
CA LYS A 691 -5.85 3.15 26.13
C LYS A 691 -7.03 3.40 25.17
N LEU A 692 -6.86 4.24 24.15
CA LEU A 692 -7.93 4.64 23.24
C LEU A 692 -7.77 3.99 21.85
N ARG A 693 -8.84 3.32 21.42
CA ARG A 693 -8.89 2.43 20.25
C ARG A 693 -8.84 3.20 18.90
N VAL A 694 -7.65 3.49 18.33
CA VAL A 694 -7.47 3.86 16.87
C VAL A 694 -6.75 2.78 16.02
N GLY A 695 -7.27 2.45 14.82
CA GLY A 695 -6.88 1.31 13.96
C GLY A 695 -5.53 1.47 13.25
N PRO A 696 -5.11 0.50 12.41
CA PRO A 696 -3.76 0.43 11.84
C PRO A 696 -3.48 1.39 10.67
N ASP A 697 -4.48 1.71 9.85
CA ASP A 697 -4.22 2.34 8.54
C ASP A 697 -4.38 3.85 8.50
N GLU A 698 -4.68 4.45 9.63
CA GLU A 698 -4.97 5.88 9.69
C GLU A 698 -4.26 6.38 10.92
N ARG A 699 -3.21 7.17 10.69
CA ARG A 699 -2.46 7.83 11.76
C ARG A 699 -2.92 9.29 11.82
N PRO A 700 -3.90 9.64 12.68
CA PRO A 700 -4.25 11.03 12.83
C PRO A 700 -3.15 11.75 13.58
N TRP A 701 -2.75 12.88 13.04
CA TRP A 701 -1.88 13.82 13.73
C TRP A 701 -2.51 14.31 15.05
N LYS A 702 -3.85 14.29 15.16
CA LYS A 702 -4.65 14.64 16.34
C LYS A 702 -5.96 13.86 16.35
N VAL A 703 -6.32 13.24 17.48
CA VAL A 703 -7.65 12.64 17.71
C VAL A 703 -8.31 13.21 18.95
N ASN A 704 -9.64 13.16 19.04
CA ASN A 704 -10.36 13.50 20.27
C ASN A 704 -10.66 12.26 21.15
N ALA A 705 -11.36 12.46 22.27
CA ALA A 705 -11.72 11.40 23.24
C ALA A 705 -12.60 10.26 22.66
N TYR A 706 -13.22 10.47 21.49
CA TYR A 706 -14.03 9.46 20.79
C TYR A 706 -13.29 8.81 19.61
N ASN A 707 -11.97 9.04 19.51
CA ASN A 707 -11.11 8.59 18.41
C ASN A 707 -11.49 9.15 17.04
N PHE A 708 -12.13 10.31 17.00
CA PHE A 708 -12.30 11.06 15.76
C PHE A 708 -11.04 11.82 15.42
N GLU A 709 -10.61 11.77 14.16
CA GLU A 709 -9.46 12.52 13.67
C GLU A 709 -9.77 14.02 13.53
N THR A 710 -9.08 14.84 14.32
CA THR A 710 -9.32 16.28 14.42
C THR A 710 -8.32 17.13 13.64
N GLY A 711 -7.19 16.55 13.24
CA GLY A 711 -6.05 17.25 12.63
C GLY A 711 -6.01 17.22 11.11
N VAL A 712 -6.92 16.52 10.44
CA VAL A 712 -6.90 16.31 8.98
C VAL A 712 -8.24 16.71 8.39
N ASP A 713 -8.19 17.34 7.22
CA ASP A 713 -9.34 17.68 6.41
C ASP A 713 -9.52 16.64 5.29
N GLY A 714 -10.77 16.35 4.94
CA GLY A 714 -11.13 15.37 3.92
C GLY A 714 -12.63 15.08 3.93
N ILE A 715 -13.04 14.03 3.21
CA ILE A 715 -14.46 13.71 2.99
C ILE A 715 -14.95 12.81 4.13
N TRP A 716 -15.76 13.36 5.02
CA TRP A 716 -16.35 12.63 6.13
C TRP A 716 -17.70 12.03 5.74
N VAL A 717 -18.01 10.84 6.23
CA VAL A 717 -19.21 10.10 5.82
C VAL A 717 -20.12 9.87 7.02
N VAL A 718 -21.43 10.04 6.85
CA VAL A 718 -22.43 9.68 7.85
C VAL A 718 -23.51 8.81 7.20
N PRO A 719 -24.17 7.92 7.97
CA PRO A 719 -25.37 7.24 7.49
C PRO A 719 -26.49 8.22 7.16
N LYS A 720 -27.30 7.89 6.14
CA LYS A 720 -28.49 8.67 5.77
C LYS A 720 -29.59 8.59 6.83
#